data_AF-A0A9D6L0R5-F1
#
_entry.id   AF-A0A9D6L0R5-F1
#
_cell.length_a   1.000
_cell.length_b   1.000
_cell.length_c   1.000
_cell.angle_alpha   90.00
_cell.angle_beta   90.00
_cell.angle_gamma   90.00
#
_symmetry.space_group_name_H-M   'P 1'
#
loop_
_entity.id
_entity.type
_entity.pdbx_description
1 polymer ?
#
loop_
_entity_poly.entity_id
_entity_poly.type
_entity_poly.pdbx_seq_one_letter_code
_entity_poly.pdbx_strand_id
1 'polypeptide(L)'
;LRRPVGVPLGILLVIIAMAAYLIWPRLPFHTNVQGSRVMIAVLPFDNLSGDSEQEYLPDGLTEEMISQLGRLNPDSLGVIARQSSMQQKHSKKTLREIGKDLSVDYIVNGSVRLSKGDPGNPNDDRVRITANLSQVSSNSQIWSQSYDRMLSDVLDVQSEVAQAIADEIRVKLTPQQRARLAVPRPVNPDAYRAYLKGRYYLNQRALDGLERGIGFFEQAAAIDPNYALASVGIADTYNLLGFYSGLPPKVAYPKAKEAAQKALALDSSLAEAHAALADVRLNYDYDWKGAEAGFRRAIELNPNYAVAHHWYGVMLAISGRSADAGVELQHALQLDPVSLAVSCDMALQALYAREFDKSIEQSRKCLELDPAYHMGHAWLGRGYLEKKMYPEAIAEFKKAISLQPANLMALAFLGNAYARSGQPALARKVIRDLQTLSRRHYVAPALIAIVYAGLGENDRVFEWAGRAADEHDPLLTRLNIDPIVVRPALPRPPPPRRPPTLTLLRSSFFVFRFSLFEFRPLSVFICVHRRFQILSPSPMYNAPASMPAEVHHPRAQRLFITGASGFLGRCLLARLDPANFQEITCLTRSALAIAPAGIDWVRGNLADTTTYSAALSGADCVIHLAAATGKLPPREYFSVNLDGTRRLVEQCKQTGVRNFLFVSSIAAGFPGQSRYYYAQSKVQAEEIVRASGLRHAIVRPTMIFGRGSPVLAGLAKLAALPVIPVFGNGRTPVQPIAVENLADFILRIVDNDLFRGETFDLGGPDVVSIEELLRKIHLLLRHSNPKTLHIPMSLLLPALTLLEIVAYPLLPITIGQLATFRFDGTARPNALWSERKPHLQSLEKMLAAALAP
;
A
#
# COMPACT_ATOMS: atom_id res chain seq x y z
N LEU A 1 -48.66 -11.00 15.23
CA LEU A 1 -47.67 -12.04 14.82
C LEU A 1 -46.33 -11.36 14.51
N ARG A 2 -45.31 -11.50 15.38
CA ARG A 2 -43.94 -11.03 15.08
C ARG A 2 -43.17 -12.17 14.40
N ARG A 3 -42.74 -12.01 13.13
CA ARG A 3 -41.85 -12.97 12.45
C ARG A 3 -40.37 -12.60 12.73
N PRO A 4 -39.46 -13.56 12.96
CA PRO A 4 -38.07 -13.28 13.29
C PRO A 4 -37.23 -12.95 12.04
N VAL A 5 -36.91 -11.68 11.84
CA VAL A 5 -36.10 -11.21 10.68
C VAL A 5 -34.58 -11.41 10.89
N GLY A 6 -34.13 -11.86 12.06
CA GLY A 6 -32.70 -12.03 12.38
C GLY A 6 -32.02 -13.24 11.73
N VAL A 7 -32.76 -14.33 11.47
CA VAL A 7 -32.18 -15.60 11.00
C VAL A 7 -31.56 -15.52 9.59
N PRO A 8 -32.21 -14.90 8.56
CA PRO A 8 -31.65 -14.85 7.21
C PRO A 8 -30.32 -14.09 7.12
N LEU A 9 -30.11 -13.07 7.95
CA LEU A 9 -28.92 -12.22 7.89
C LEU A 9 -27.66 -12.95 8.37
N GLY A 10 -27.78 -13.76 9.45
CA GLY A 10 -26.68 -14.60 9.92
C GLY A 10 -26.26 -15.65 8.89
N ILE A 11 -27.23 -16.31 8.25
CA ILE A 11 -26.98 -17.30 7.19
C ILE A 11 -26.27 -16.65 6.00
N LEU A 12 -26.71 -15.46 5.56
CA LEU A 12 -26.08 -14.74 4.45
C LEU A 12 -24.62 -14.35 4.76
N LEU A 13 -24.32 -13.90 5.98
CA LEU A 13 -22.96 -13.57 6.41
C LEU A 13 -22.05 -14.81 6.45
N VAL A 14 -22.54 -15.96 6.92
CA VAL A 14 -21.79 -17.22 6.90
C VAL A 14 -21.50 -17.67 5.48
N ILE A 15 -22.47 -17.56 4.56
CA ILE A 15 -22.27 -17.92 3.14
C ILE A 15 -21.23 -17.02 2.47
N ILE A 16 -21.25 -15.70 2.73
CA ILE A 16 -20.27 -14.75 2.19
C ILE A 16 -18.86 -15.04 2.76
N ALA A 17 -18.74 -15.28 4.06
CA ALA A 17 -17.47 -15.64 4.70
C ALA A 17 -16.90 -16.95 4.15
N MET A 18 -17.75 -17.98 3.97
CA MET A 18 -17.33 -19.27 3.42
C MET A 18 -16.95 -19.16 1.94
N ALA A 19 -17.65 -18.35 1.14
CA ALA A 19 -17.29 -18.07 -0.25
C ALA A 19 -15.95 -17.32 -0.36
N ALA A 20 -15.69 -16.34 0.51
CA ALA A 20 -14.40 -15.64 0.56
C ALA A 20 -13.26 -16.62 0.93
N TYR A 21 -13.45 -17.43 1.98
CA TYR A 21 -12.48 -18.43 2.43
C TYR A 21 -12.12 -19.47 1.36
N LEU A 22 -13.11 -19.93 0.57
CA LEU A 22 -12.90 -20.92 -0.50
C LEU A 22 -12.22 -20.35 -1.76
N ILE A 23 -12.17 -19.02 -1.92
CA ILE A 23 -11.53 -18.33 -3.05
C ILE A 23 -10.14 -17.80 -2.68
N TRP A 24 -9.91 -17.47 -1.40
CA TRP A 24 -8.66 -16.93 -0.85
C TRP A 24 -7.37 -17.60 -1.37
N PRO A 25 -7.24 -18.95 -1.45
CA PRO A 25 -5.96 -19.59 -1.79
C PRO A 25 -5.66 -19.68 -3.30
N ARG A 26 -6.52 -19.13 -4.18
CA ARG A 26 -6.50 -19.43 -5.63
C ARG A 26 -6.32 -18.23 -6.55
N LEU A 27 -5.94 -17.07 -6.02
CA LEU A 27 -5.67 -15.86 -6.81
C LEU A 27 -4.18 -15.47 -6.72
N PRO A 28 -3.40 -15.51 -7.82
CA PRO A 28 -2.01 -15.08 -7.79
C PRO A 28 -1.93 -13.55 -7.62
N PHE A 29 -1.30 -13.10 -6.52
CA PHE A 29 -1.16 -11.68 -6.20
C PHE A 29 0.01 -11.04 -6.95
N HIS A 30 -0.28 -10.48 -8.13
CA HIS A 30 0.54 -9.43 -8.74
C HIS A 30 -0.29 -8.15 -8.85
N THR A 31 -0.20 -7.31 -7.81
CA THR A 31 -0.95 -6.04 -7.71
C THR A 31 -0.01 -4.85 -7.90
N ASN A 32 0.37 -4.57 -9.16
CA ASN A 32 1.22 -3.44 -9.48
C ASN A 32 0.39 -2.15 -9.57
N VAL A 33 0.28 -1.41 -8.45
CA VAL A 33 -0.47 -0.15 -8.34
C VAL A 33 0.23 0.84 -7.40
N GLN A 34 1.10 1.68 -7.96
CA GLN A 34 1.34 3.07 -7.55
C GLN A 34 2.06 3.80 -8.69
N GLY A 35 2.32 5.11 -8.56
CA GLY A 35 3.21 5.80 -9.49
C GLY A 35 4.64 5.29 -9.26
N SER A 36 5.15 4.44 -10.15
CA SER A 36 6.38 3.68 -9.90
C SER A 36 7.57 4.56 -9.57
N ARG A 37 8.00 4.51 -8.30
CA ARG A 37 9.40 4.73 -7.95
C ARG A 37 10.22 3.71 -8.72
N VAL A 38 11.37 4.14 -9.24
CA VAL A 38 12.36 3.23 -9.82
C VAL A 38 12.89 2.37 -8.69
N MET A 39 12.73 1.04 -8.80
CA MET A 39 13.20 0.11 -7.78
C MET A 39 14.57 -0.46 -8.18
N ILE A 40 15.55 -0.41 -7.28
CA ILE A 40 16.93 -0.87 -7.53
C ILE A 40 17.40 -1.84 -6.44
N ALA A 41 18.03 -2.95 -6.84
CA ALA A 41 18.79 -3.80 -5.93
C ALA A 41 20.30 -3.61 -6.17
N VAL A 42 21.08 -3.44 -5.10
CA VAL A 42 22.55 -3.55 -5.15
C VAL A 42 22.92 -4.95 -4.70
N LEU A 43 23.37 -5.79 -5.62
CA LEU A 43 23.83 -7.15 -5.29
C LEU A 43 25.21 -7.11 -4.60
N PRO A 44 25.53 -8.13 -3.80
CA PRO A 44 26.87 -8.26 -3.21
C PRO A 44 27.95 -8.22 -4.28
N PHE A 45 28.97 -7.40 -4.08
CA PHE A 45 30.10 -7.31 -5.01
C PHE A 45 30.95 -8.59 -4.93
N ASP A 46 31.39 -9.12 -6.08
CA ASP A 46 32.25 -10.30 -6.12
C ASP A 46 33.65 -10.00 -5.57
N ASN A 47 34.14 -10.81 -4.62
CA ASN A 47 35.51 -10.75 -4.11
C ASN A 47 36.49 -11.36 -5.12
N LEU A 48 37.22 -10.52 -5.86
CA LEU A 48 38.26 -10.92 -6.80
C LEU A 48 39.68 -10.78 -6.21
N SER A 49 39.79 -10.67 -4.88
CA SER A 49 41.06 -10.58 -4.15
C SER A 49 41.67 -11.96 -3.85
N GLY A 50 40.87 -13.03 -3.93
CA GLY A 50 41.29 -14.42 -3.72
C GLY A 50 41.45 -14.85 -2.25
N ASP A 51 41.14 -13.96 -1.31
CA ASP A 51 41.30 -14.14 0.14
C ASP A 51 39.94 -13.99 0.83
N SER A 52 39.49 -15.04 1.52
CA SER A 52 38.19 -15.08 2.21
C SER A 52 38.18 -14.31 3.53
N GLU A 53 39.32 -13.93 4.10
CA GLU A 53 39.36 -13.01 5.25
C GLU A 53 39.01 -11.56 4.85
N GLN A 54 38.97 -11.27 3.54
CA GLN A 54 38.67 -9.95 2.98
C GLN A 54 37.18 -9.76 2.63
N GLU A 55 36.34 -10.78 2.85
CA GLU A 55 34.92 -10.81 2.43
C GLU A 55 34.06 -9.70 3.08
N TYR A 56 34.48 -9.18 4.24
CA TYR A 56 33.85 -8.04 4.90
C TYR A 56 33.87 -6.75 4.06
N LEU A 57 34.85 -6.60 3.15
CA LEU A 57 35.02 -5.41 2.34
C LEU A 57 33.93 -5.28 1.25
N PRO A 58 33.75 -6.24 0.31
CA PRO A 58 32.64 -6.17 -0.65
C PRO A 58 31.26 -6.19 0.02
N ASP A 59 31.07 -6.96 1.09
CA ASP A 59 29.79 -7.01 1.81
C ASP A 59 29.45 -5.69 2.50
N GLY A 60 30.47 -4.98 3.01
CA GLY A 60 30.34 -3.64 3.59
C GLY A 60 30.14 -2.54 2.54
N LEU A 61 30.89 -2.61 1.43
CA LEU A 61 30.71 -1.71 0.28
C LEU A 61 29.29 -1.79 -0.30
N THR A 62 28.71 -3.01 -0.34
CA THR A 62 27.32 -3.24 -0.76
C THR A 62 26.33 -2.54 0.18
N GLU A 63 26.54 -2.66 1.49
CA GLU A 63 25.66 -2.11 2.53
C GLU A 63 25.66 -0.56 2.55
N GLU A 64 26.83 0.06 2.46
CA GLU A 64 26.95 1.51 2.34
C GLU A 64 26.40 2.05 1.02
N MET A 65 26.62 1.34 -0.11
CA MET A 65 26.02 1.71 -1.41
C MET A 65 24.48 1.70 -1.34
N ILE A 66 23.87 0.71 -0.65
CA ILE A 66 22.42 0.67 -0.41
C ILE A 66 21.96 1.89 0.40
N SER A 67 22.69 2.28 1.45
CA SER A 67 22.32 3.46 2.26
C SER A 67 22.47 4.76 1.47
N GLN A 68 23.57 4.94 0.73
CA GLN A 68 23.79 6.12 -0.11
C GLN A 68 22.73 6.25 -1.21
N LEU A 69 22.48 5.19 -1.99
CA LEU A 69 21.45 5.19 -3.03
C LEU A 69 20.05 5.44 -2.43
N GLY A 70 19.74 4.84 -1.27
CA GLY A 70 18.45 5.04 -0.58
C GLY A 70 18.16 6.49 -0.21
N ARG A 71 19.19 7.29 0.07
CA ARG A 71 19.10 8.71 0.45
C ARG A 71 19.01 9.67 -0.75
N LEU A 72 19.37 9.23 -1.96
CA LEU A 72 19.51 10.10 -3.15
C LEU A 72 18.24 10.90 -3.48
N ASN A 73 17.13 10.19 -3.75
CA ASN A 73 15.86 10.77 -4.14
C ASN A 73 14.70 9.82 -3.75
N PRO A 74 14.39 9.71 -2.45
CA PRO A 74 13.47 8.69 -1.96
C PRO A 74 12.03 8.85 -2.49
N ASP A 75 11.67 10.01 -3.07
CA ASP A 75 10.36 10.19 -3.70
C ASP A 75 10.21 9.44 -5.04
N SER A 76 11.34 9.22 -5.76
CA SER A 76 11.35 8.60 -7.10
C SER A 76 12.25 7.37 -7.24
N LEU A 77 13.08 7.08 -6.24
CA LEU A 77 13.97 5.92 -6.16
C LEU A 77 13.67 5.12 -4.88
N GLY A 78 13.38 3.83 -5.05
CA GLY A 78 13.34 2.84 -3.97
C GLY A 78 14.53 1.89 -4.08
N VAL A 79 15.12 1.51 -2.94
CA VAL A 79 16.32 0.65 -2.92
C VAL A 79 16.06 -0.56 -2.04
N ILE A 80 16.35 -1.76 -2.56
CA ILE A 80 16.23 -3.02 -1.83
C ILE A 80 17.33 -3.10 -0.77
N ALA A 81 16.92 -3.48 0.44
CA ALA A 81 17.75 -3.56 1.62
C ALA A 81 18.77 -4.71 1.54
N ARG A 82 19.85 -4.54 2.31
CA ARG A 82 21.01 -5.43 2.35
C ARG A 82 20.66 -6.91 2.51
N GLN A 83 19.74 -7.27 3.40
CA GLN A 83 19.42 -8.67 3.69
C GLN A 83 18.84 -9.37 2.46
N SER A 84 17.95 -8.72 1.71
CA SER A 84 17.40 -9.25 0.47
C SER A 84 18.39 -9.35 -0.69
N SER A 85 19.32 -8.40 -0.81
CA SER A 85 20.45 -8.52 -1.74
C SER A 85 21.40 -9.67 -1.38
N MET A 86 21.71 -9.84 -0.09
CA MET A 86 22.66 -10.83 0.40
C MET A 86 22.17 -12.27 0.24
N GLN A 87 20.85 -12.52 0.21
CA GLN A 87 20.33 -13.85 -0.17
C GLN A 87 20.58 -14.21 -1.65
N GLN A 88 20.96 -13.25 -2.50
CA GLN A 88 21.37 -13.51 -3.89
C GLN A 88 22.87 -13.79 -4.02
N LYS A 89 23.65 -13.72 -2.92
CA LYS A 89 25.09 -14.02 -2.95
C LYS A 89 25.32 -15.47 -3.38
N HIS A 90 26.19 -15.65 -4.38
CA HIS A 90 26.44 -16.95 -5.03
C HIS A 90 25.19 -17.63 -5.66
N SER A 91 24.11 -16.87 -5.90
CA SER A 91 22.91 -17.37 -6.58
C SER A 91 23.23 -17.74 -8.03
N LYS A 92 22.71 -18.89 -8.50
CA LYS A 92 22.85 -19.34 -9.90
C LYS A 92 21.78 -18.76 -10.83
N LYS A 93 20.91 -17.88 -10.32
CA LYS A 93 19.86 -17.20 -11.07
C LYS A 93 20.46 -16.13 -11.98
N THR A 94 19.83 -15.91 -13.14
CA THR A 94 20.16 -14.77 -14.00
C THR A 94 19.74 -13.45 -13.35
N LEU A 95 20.36 -12.33 -13.75
CA LEU A 95 19.98 -10.98 -13.29
C LEU A 95 18.49 -10.69 -13.53
N ARG A 96 17.88 -11.24 -14.60
CA ARG A 96 16.45 -11.10 -14.88
C ARG A 96 15.56 -11.85 -13.89
N GLU A 97 15.98 -13.03 -13.45
CA GLU A 97 15.26 -13.80 -12.42
C GLU A 97 15.40 -13.14 -11.04
N ILE A 98 16.63 -12.74 -10.67
CA ILE A 98 16.88 -11.97 -9.45
C ILE A 98 16.05 -10.67 -9.43
N GLY A 99 16.02 -9.95 -10.55
CA GLY A 99 15.26 -8.70 -10.67
C GLY A 99 13.75 -8.92 -10.57
N LYS A 100 13.23 -10.04 -11.06
CA LYS A 100 11.83 -10.44 -10.89
C LYS A 100 11.51 -10.82 -9.44
N ASP A 101 12.38 -11.61 -8.80
CA ASP A 101 12.18 -12.10 -7.43
C ASP A 101 12.23 -10.95 -6.42
N LEU A 102 13.15 -9.99 -6.61
CA LEU A 102 13.23 -8.76 -5.80
C LEU A 102 12.28 -7.64 -6.26
N SER A 103 11.55 -7.84 -7.37
CA SER A 103 10.63 -6.86 -7.96
C SER A 103 11.26 -5.48 -8.27
N VAL A 104 12.44 -5.48 -8.88
CA VAL A 104 13.23 -4.28 -9.23
C VAL A 104 13.30 -4.00 -10.73
N ASP A 105 13.42 -2.71 -11.09
CA ASP A 105 13.61 -2.22 -12.46
C ASP A 105 15.07 -2.31 -12.90
N TYR A 106 16.01 -2.07 -11.97
CA TYR A 106 17.45 -2.12 -12.20
C TYR A 106 18.19 -2.92 -11.14
N ILE A 107 19.35 -3.44 -11.53
CA ILE A 107 20.32 -4.08 -10.65
C ILE A 107 21.66 -3.38 -10.78
N VAL A 108 22.24 -3.01 -9.64
CA VAL A 108 23.66 -2.69 -9.51
C VAL A 108 24.39 -3.97 -9.09
N ASN A 109 25.44 -4.34 -9.82
CA ASN A 109 26.31 -5.47 -9.48
C ASN A 109 27.75 -5.13 -9.86
N GLY A 110 28.72 -5.85 -9.31
CA GLY A 110 30.11 -5.47 -9.49
C GLY A 110 31.10 -6.41 -8.83
N SER A 111 32.36 -6.01 -8.83
CA SER A 111 33.45 -6.75 -8.20
C SER A 111 34.44 -5.83 -7.49
N VAL A 112 35.09 -6.35 -6.46
CA VAL A 112 36.08 -5.65 -5.64
C VAL A 112 37.33 -6.52 -5.61
N ARG A 113 38.49 -5.92 -5.94
CA ARG A 113 39.80 -6.53 -5.78
C ARG A 113 40.68 -5.62 -4.94
N LEU A 114 41.00 -6.06 -3.73
CA LEU A 114 42.06 -5.45 -2.94
C LEU A 114 43.42 -5.96 -3.44
N SER A 115 44.41 -5.08 -3.48
CA SER A 115 45.82 -5.40 -3.71
C SER A 115 46.61 -4.77 -2.58
N LYS A 116 47.27 -5.61 -1.76
CA LYS A 116 48.00 -5.13 -0.58
C LYS A 116 49.17 -4.23 -0.98
N GLY A 117 49.40 -3.18 -0.20
CA GLY A 117 50.51 -2.25 -0.38
C GLY A 117 51.88 -2.84 -0.06
N ASP A 118 52.90 -1.98 0.00
CA ASP A 118 54.19 -2.37 0.58
C ASP A 118 54.00 -2.74 2.07
N PRO A 119 54.49 -3.88 2.56
CA PRO A 119 54.37 -4.25 3.98
C PRO A 119 55.02 -3.24 4.95
N GLY A 120 55.83 -2.30 4.48
CA GLY A 120 56.32 -1.15 5.25
C GLY A 120 55.32 0.02 5.40
N ASN A 121 54.26 0.09 4.60
CA ASN A 121 53.23 1.14 4.66
C ASN A 121 51.81 0.60 4.42
N PRO A 122 51.01 0.36 5.48
CA PRO A 122 49.65 -0.20 5.34
C PRO A 122 48.64 0.73 4.64
N ASN A 123 49.01 1.99 4.33
CA ASN A 123 48.16 2.90 3.55
C ASN A 123 48.30 2.73 2.03
N ASP A 124 49.30 1.98 1.53
CA ASP A 124 49.45 1.70 0.09
C ASP A 124 48.53 0.56 -0.42
N ASP A 125 47.63 0.04 0.42
CA ASP A 125 46.54 -0.86 0.01
C ASP A 125 45.72 -0.20 -1.12
N ARG A 126 45.76 -0.77 -2.33
CA ARG A 126 44.96 -0.31 -3.48
C ARG A 126 43.69 -1.12 -3.59
N VAL A 127 42.57 -0.44 -3.85
CA VAL A 127 41.28 -1.08 -4.14
C VAL A 127 40.87 -0.78 -5.58
N ARG A 128 40.59 -1.84 -6.33
CA ARG A 128 39.94 -1.76 -7.63
C ARG A 128 38.48 -2.19 -7.48
N ILE A 129 37.56 -1.25 -7.70
CA ILE A 129 36.12 -1.48 -7.69
C ILE A 129 35.61 -1.39 -9.12
N THR A 130 34.86 -2.39 -9.58
CA THR A 130 34.12 -2.32 -10.84
C THR A 130 32.64 -2.36 -10.52
N ALA A 131 31.89 -1.32 -10.90
CA ALA A 131 30.46 -1.24 -10.70
C ALA A 131 29.74 -1.22 -12.06
N ASN A 132 28.66 -1.97 -12.16
CA ASN A 132 27.82 -2.10 -13.35
C ASN A 132 26.37 -1.82 -12.96
N LEU A 133 25.61 -1.25 -13.89
CA LEU A 133 24.17 -1.02 -13.77
C LEU A 133 23.46 -1.70 -14.94
N SER A 134 22.50 -2.55 -14.64
CA SER A 134 21.74 -3.36 -15.61
C SER A 134 20.24 -3.15 -15.46
N GLN A 135 19.54 -3.01 -16.58
CA GLN A 135 18.09 -2.87 -16.62
C GLN A 135 17.41 -4.25 -16.75
N VAL A 136 16.51 -4.59 -15.83
CA VAL A 136 15.89 -5.91 -15.69
C VAL A 136 14.91 -6.21 -16.82
N SER A 137 14.17 -5.20 -17.30
CA SER A 137 13.15 -5.38 -18.35
C SER A 137 13.72 -5.77 -19.72
N SER A 138 14.91 -5.26 -20.05
CA SER A 138 15.63 -5.51 -21.30
C SER A 138 16.77 -6.53 -21.15
N ASN A 139 17.17 -6.87 -19.92
CA ASN A 139 18.36 -7.67 -19.61
C ASN A 139 19.63 -7.07 -20.26
N SER A 140 19.78 -5.75 -20.19
CA SER A 140 20.89 -5.00 -20.79
C SER A 140 21.69 -4.25 -19.72
N GLN A 141 23.01 -4.41 -19.72
CA GLN A 141 23.90 -3.49 -19.02
C GLN A 141 23.82 -2.12 -19.68
N ILE A 142 23.56 -1.07 -18.90
CA ILE A 142 23.43 0.31 -19.40
C ILE A 142 24.64 1.17 -19.03
N TRP A 143 25.30 0.87 -17.91
CA TRP A 143 26.55 1.53 -17.49
C TRP A 143 27.49 0.53 -16.81
N SER A 144 28.80 0.79 -16.92
CA SER A 144 29.87 0.02 -16.28
C SER A 144 31.11 0.89 -16.16
N GLN A 145 31.76 0.87 -15.00
CA GLN A 145 32.96 1.66 -14.74
C GLN A 145 33.89 0.97 -13.73
N SER A 146 35.19 0.93 -14.04
CA SER A 146 36.26 0.54 -13.10
C SER A 146 36.87 1.78 -12.47
N TYR A 147 37.08 1.72 -11.16
CA TYR A 147 37.78 2.70 -10.33
C TYR A 147 38.99 2.01 -9.72
N ASP A 148 40.16 2.64 -9.79
CA ASP A 148 41.41 2.18 -9.18
C ASP A 148 41.94 3.34 -8.33
N ARG A 149 42.06 3.12 -7.02
CA ARG A 149 42.32 4.13 -5.98
C ARG A 149 43.08 3.53 -4.80
N MET A 150 43.56 4.37 -3.89
CA MET A 150 43.98 3.93 -2.56
C MET A 150 42.75 3.55 -1.73
N LEU A 151 42.90 2.67 -0.74
CA LEU A 151 41.82 2.26 0.16
C LEU A 151 41.27 3.44 1.00
N SER A 152 42.05 4.51 1.16
CA SER A 152 41.61 5.79 1.74
C SER A 152 40.47 6.44 0.96
N ASP A 153 40.52 6.39 -0.36
CA ASP A 153 39.65 7.15 -1.26
C ASP A 153 38.32 6.40 -1.53
N VAL A 154 38.10 5.29 -0.82
CA VAL A 154 37.00 4.34 -1.10
C VAL A 154 35.61 4.94 -0.87
N LEU A 155 35.49 5.90 0.05
CA LEU A 155 34.24 6.65 0.29
C LEU A 155 33.95 7.66 -0.82
N ASP A 156 34.99 8.24 -1.42
CA ASP A 156 34.86 9.11 -2.58
C ASP A 156 34.42 8.29 -3.80
N VAL A 157 35.00 7.09 -4.00
CA VAL A 157 34.56 6.14 -5.04
C VAL A 157 33.10 5.72 -4.85
N GLN A 158 32.65 5.45 -3.62
CA GLN A 158 31.24 5.16 -3.37
C GLN A 158 30.34 6.33 -3.78
N SER A 159 30.73 7.55 -3.42
CA SER A 159 29.97 8.77 -3.73
C SER A 159 29.95 9.05 -5.25
N GLU A 160 31.07 8.83 -5.94
CA GLU A 160 31.23 8.93 -7.40
C GLU A 160 30.36 7.88 -8.12
N VAL A 161 30.37 6.62 -7.65
CA VAL A 161 29.52 5.52 -8.15
C VAL A 161 28.04 5.81 -7.92
N ALA A 162 27.65 6.25 -6.72
CA ALA A 162 26.26 6.55 -6.39
C ALA A 162 25.71 7.71 -7.22
N GLN A 163 26.51 8.76 -7.45
CA GLN A 163 26.16 9.89 -8.32
C GLN A 163 26.07 9.46 -9.80
N ALA A 164 27.01 8.66 -10.30
CA ALA A 164 26.98 8.13 -11.67
C ALA A 164 25.73 7.25 -11.93
N ILE A 165 25.39 6.35 -10.99
CA ILE A 165 24.16 5.56 -11.04
C ILE A 165 22.93 6.47 -11.06
N ALA A 166 22.89 7.52 -10.22
CA ALA A 166 21.76 8.45 -10.12
C ALA A 166 21.48 9.23 -11.43
N ASP A 167 22.54 9.70 -12.09
CA ASP A 167 22.41 10.42 -13.37
C ASP A 167 22.03 9.46 -14.52
N GLU A 168 22.55 8.22 -14.54
CA GLU A 168 22.21 7.21 -15.58
C GLU A 168 20.74 6.73 -15.47
N ILE A 169 20.22 6.50 -14.25
CA ILE A 169 18.76 6.24 -14.05
C ILE A 169 17.90 7.51 -14.25
N ARG A 170 18.51 8.65 -14.60
CA ARG A 170 17.88 9.95 -14.89
C ARG A 170 17.03 10.49 -13.74
N VAL A 171 17.42 10.18 -12.52
CA VAL A 171 16.79 10.70 -11.30
C VAL A 171 17.24 12.16 -11.11
N LYS A 172 16.30 13.10 -11.19
CA LYS A 172 16.58 14.52 -10.99
C LYS A 172 16.92 14.80 -9.52
N LEU A 173 18.20 14.79 -9.18
CA LEU A 173 18.68 15.26 -7.88
C LEU A 173 18.53 16.78 -7.78
N THR A 174 17.98 17.24 -6.66
CA THR A 174 18.00 18.67 -6.28
C THR A 174 19.41 19.12 -5.93
N PRO A 175 19.71 20.45 -5.95
CA PRO A 175 21.00 20.96 -5.47
C PRO A 175 21.31 20.56 -4.03
N GLN A 176 20.29 20.41 -3.17
CA GLN A 176 20.44 19.97 -1.78
C GLN A 176 20.80 18.48 -1.66
N GLN A 177 20.25 17.63 -2.53
CA GLN A 177 20.63 16.20 -2.60
C GLN A 177 22.07 16.05 -3.14
N ARG A 178 22.43 16.77 -4.21
CA ARG A 178 23.82 16.79 -4.72
C ARG A 178 24.80 17.32 -3.67
N ALA A 179 24.46 18.37 -2.94
CA ALA A 179 25.31 18.90 -1.86
C ALA A 179 25.52 17.92 -0.71
N ARG A 180 24.57 17.01 -0.42
CA ARG A 180 24.75 15.95 0.60
C ARG A 180 25.69 14.83 0.16
N LEU A 181 25.81 14.58 -1.15
CA LEU A 181 26.76 13.62 -1.72
C LEU A 181 28.15 14.25 -1.87
N ALA A 182 28.21 15.53 -2.21
CA ALA A 182 29.44 16.28 -2.41
C ALA A 182 30.10 16.79 -1.10
N VAL A 183 29.76 16.20 0.05
CA VAL A 183 30.50 16.37 1.32
C VAL A 183 31.15 15.03 1.67
N PRO A 184 32.31 14.70 1.07
CA PRO A 184 33.14 13.64 1.60
C PRO A 184 33.61 14.05 2.99
N ARG A 185 33.15 13.32 4.02
CA ARG A 185 33.81 13.34 5.32
C ARG A 185 35.04 12.45 5.19
N PRO A 186 36.28 12.96 5.32
CA PRO A 186 37.45 12.09 5.36
C PRO A 186 37.36 11.24 6.65
N VAL A 187 37.20 9.93 6.48
CA VAL A 187 37.18 8.95 7.57
C VAL A 187 38.52 8.22 7.57
N ASN A 188 39.06 7.90 8.75
CA ASN A 188 40.29 7.11 8.82
C ASN A 188 40.10 5.73 8.13
N PRO A 189 41.00 5.28 7.24
CA PRO A 189 40.80 4.04 6.48
C PRO A 189 40.68 2.80 7.36
N ASP A 190 41.40 2.74 8.49
CA ASP A 190 41.32 1.62 9.43
C ASP A 190 40.11 1.71 10.37
N ALA A 191 39.61 2.91 10.66
CA ALA A 191 38.31 3.07 11.32
C ALA A 191 37.17 2.55 10.42
N TYR A 192 37.24 2.84 9.12
CA TYR A 192 36.31 2.29 8.13
C TYR A 192 36.46 0.77 7.99
N ARG A 193 37.70 0.26 7.89
CA ARG A 193 38.03 -1.19 7.84
C ARG A 193 37.47 -1.94 9.06
N ALA A 194 37.58 -1.35 10.26
CA ALA A 194 37.02 -1.90 11.49
C ALA A 194 35.48 -1.83 11.51
N TYR A 195 34.88 -0.70 11.14
CA TYR A 195 33.42 -0.54 11.05
C TYR A 195 32.78 -1.57 10.10
N LEU A 196 33.35 -1.83 8.93
CA LEU A 196 32.84 -2.84 8.00
C LEU A 196 32.88 -4.26 8.62
N LYS A 197 33.92 -4.61 9.39
CA LYS A 197 33.95 -5.86 10.16
C LYS A 197 32.87 -5.87 11.24
N GLY A 198 32.65 -4.75 11.93
CA GLY A 198 31.54 -4.57 12.86
C GLY A 198 30.18 -4.87 12.22
N ARG A 199 29.89 -4.26 11.06
CA ARG A 199 28.67 -4.51 10.27
C ARG A 199 28.56 -5.98 9.86
N TYR A 200 29.65 -6.60 9.40
CA TYR A 200 29.68 -8.00 9.00
C TYR A 200 29.26 -8.95 10.14
N TYR A 201 29.78 -8.79 11.35
CA TYR A 201 29.39 -9.62 12.49
C TYR A 201 28.01 -9.26 13.08
N LEU A 202 27.65 -7.98 13.15
CA LEU A 202 26.31 -7.51 13.57
C LEU A 202 25.20 -8.12 12.70
N ASN A 203 25.40 -8.18 11.37
CA ASN A 203 24.44 -8.74 10.43
C ASN A 203 24.22 -10.26 10.59
N GLN A 204 25.09 -10.99 11.31
CA GLN A 204 24.88 -12.42 11.60
C GLN A 204 23.81 -12.65 12.68
N ARG A 205 23.54 -11.65 13.53
CA ARG A 205 22.54 -11.66 14.62
C ARG A 205 22.62 -12.83 15.62
N ALA A 206 23.71 -13.60 15.61
CA ALA A 206 24.09 -14.52 16.69
C ALA A 206 24.77 -13.75 17.84
N LEU A 207 24.70 -14.26 19.07
CA LEU A 207 25.24 -13.56 20.25
C LEU A 207 26.76 -13.35 20.17
N ASP A 208 27.52 -14.32 19.68
CA ASP A 208 28.96 -14.21 19.44
C ASP A 208 29.28 -13.24 18.28
N GLY A 209 28.39 -13.13 17.30
CA GLY A 209 28.44 -12.10 16.26
C GLY A 209 28.23 -10.69 16.83
N LEU A 210 27.28 -10.51 17.75
CA LEU A 210 27.08 -9.22 18.43
C LEU A 210 28.28 -8.86 19.32
N GLU A 211 28.80 -9.81 20.11
CA GLU A 211 29.98 -9.63 20.95
C GLU A 211 31.26 -9.31 20.15
N ARG A 212 31.45 -9.91 18.97
CA ARG A 212 32.56 -9.55 18.06
C ARG A 212 32.34 -8.22 17.36
N GLY A 213 31.12 -7.98 16.87
CA GLY A 213 30.77 -6.76 16.15
C GLY A 213 31.02 -5.51 16.98
N ILE A 214 30.68 -5.55 18.28
CA ILE A 214 30.84 -4.40 19.17
C ILE A 214 32.30 -4.01 19.38
N GLY A 215 33.22 -4.98 19.53
CA GLY A 215 34.65 -4.71 19.64
C GLY A 215 35.23 -4.03 18.40
N PHE A 216 34.73 -4.38 17.21
CA PHE A 216 35.12 -3.72 15.96
C PHE A 216 34.52 -2.31 15.81
N PHE A 217 33.31 -2.05 16.30
CA PHE A 217 32.75 -0.69 16.32
C PHE A 217 33.41 0.20 17.39
N GLU A 218 33.71 -0.35 18.57
CA GLU A 218 34.47 0.34 19.62
C GLU A 218 35.91 0.64 19.13
N GLN A 219 36.55 -0.27 18.40
CA GLN A 219 37.83 -0.02 17.69
C GLN A 219 37.69 1.11 16.66
N ALA A 220 36.66 1.08 15.80
CA ALA A 220 36.43 2.11 14.79
C ALA A 220 36.24 3.50 15.43
N ALA A 221 35.46 3.58 16.51
CA ALA A 221 35.21 4.83 17.25
C ALA A 221 36.39 5.30 18.12
N ALA A 222 37.41 4.45 18.33
CA ALA A 222 38.68 4.81 18.97
C ALA A 222 39.71 5.33 17.95
N ILE A 223 39.75 4.77 16.73
CA ILE A 223 40.61 5.23 15.64
C ILE A 223 40.09 6.55 15.05
N ASP A 224 38.77 6.68 14.85
CA ASP A 224 38.11 7.91 14.41
C ASP A 224 36.93 8.26 15.33
N PRO A 225 37.16 9.08 16.37
CA PRO A 225 36.11 9.51 17.29
C PRO A 225 34.96 10.32 16.65
N ASN A 226 35.15 10.85 15.43
CA ASN A 226 34.16 11.63 14.69
C ASN A 226 33.31 10.76 13.75
N TYR A 227 33.66 9.49 13.54
CA TYR A 227 32.94 8.61 12.63
C TYR A 227 31.61 8.13 13.23
N ALA A 228 30.57 8.94 13.02
CA ALA A 228 29.24 8.78 13.62
C ALA A 228 28.62 7.39 13.39
N LEU A 229 28.84 6.75 12.23
CA LEU A 229 28.32 5.42 11.91
C LEU A 229 28.92 4.30 12.80
N ALA A 230 30.16 4.45 13.29
CA ALA A 230 30.69 3.53 14.29
C ALA A 230 29.90 3.63 15.62
N SER A 231 29.50 4.84 16.02
CA SER A 231 28.66 5.04 17.21
C SER A 231 27.23 4.52 17.01
N VAL A 232 26.68 4.57 15.78
CA VAL A 232 25.43 3.87 15.43
C VAL A 232 25.58 2.35 15.57
N GLY A 233 26.68 1.77 15.07
CA GLY A 233 26.94 0.33 15.19
C GLY A 233 26.98 -0.16 16.63
N ILE A 234 27.64 0.61 17.53
CA ILE A 234 27.62 0.36 18.98
C ILE A 234 26.18 0.37 19.52
N ALA A 235 25.38 1.37 19.13
CA ALA A 235 24.00 1.51 19.59
C ALA A 235 23.08 0.36 19.15
N ASP A 236 23.09 0.02 17.85
CA ASP A 236 22.32 -1.10 17.30
C ASP A 236 22.72 -2.44 17.96
N THR A 237 24.02 -2.63 18.22
CA THR A 237 24.51 -3.88 18.83
C THR A 237 24.09 -4.01 20.28
N TYR A 238 24.19 -2.94 21.08
CA TYR A 238 23.69 -2.95 22.47
C TYR A 238 22.15 -3.08 22.52
N ASN A 239 21.39 -2.44 21.61
CA ASN A 239 19.93 -2.62 21.52
C ASN A 239 19.56 -4.10 21.28
N LEU A 240 20.22 -4.79 20.34
CA LEU A 240 19.97 -6.21 20.07
C LEU A 240 20.41 -7.12 21.24
N LEU A 241 21.53 -6.82 21.90
CA LEU A 241 21.99 -7.56 23.08
C LEU A 241 21.00 -7.43 24.26
N GLY A 242 20.43 -6.25 24.48
CA GLY A 242 19.38 -6.02 25.48
C GLY A 242 18.07 -6.74 25.12
N PHE A 243 17.67 -6.70 23.85
CA PHE A 243 16.43 -7.32 23.39
C PHE A 243 16.46 -8.86 23.41
N TYR A 244 17.54 -9.47 22.91
CA TYR A 244 17.70 -10.92 22.85
C TYR A 244 18.17 -11.56 24.18
N SER A 245 18.16 -10.82 25.28
CA SER A 245 18.63 -11.27 26.60
C SER A 245 20.11 -11.68 26.67
N GLY A 246 20.94 -11.20 25.75
CA GLY A 246 22.40 -11.38 25.81
C GLY A 246 23.04 -10.55 26.93
N LEU A 247 22.49 -9.37 27.21
CA LEU A 247 22.86 -8.51 28.34
C LEU A 247 21.62 -8.03 29.11
N PRO A 248 21.73 -7.73 30.42
CA PRO A 248 20.64 -7.10 31.17
C PRO A 248 20.29 -5.72 30.57
N PRO A 249 19.00 -5.34 30.50
CA PRO A 249 18.56 -4.06 29.91
C PRO A 249 19.26 -2.85 30.53
N LYS A 250 19.43 -2.83 31.86
CA LYS A 250 20.15 -1.80 32.63
C LYS A 250 21.66 -1.69 32.34
N VAL A 251 22.24 -2.62 31.59
CA VAL A 251 23.64 -2.57 31.12
C VAL A 251 23.70 -2.23 29.64
N ALA A 252 22.80 -2.80 28.84
CA ALA A 252 22.76 -2.65 27.40
C ALA A 252 22.21 -1.29 26.95
N TYR A 253 20.96 -0.97 27.31
CA TYR A 253 20.27 0.21 26.77
C TYR A 253 20.89 1.56 27.18
N PRO A 254 21.45 1.76 28.39
CA PRO A 254 22.19 2.98 28.70
C PRO A 254 23.38 3.23 27.77
N LYS A 255 24.16 2.20 27.43
CA LYS A 255 25.25 2.30 26.45
C LYS A 255 24.73 2.55 25.03
N ALA A 256 23.64 1.90 24.64
CA ALA A 256 22.99 2.15 23.35
C ALA A 256 22.51 3.61 23.23
N LYS A 257 21.96 4.16 24.32
CA LYS A 257 21.50 5.54 24.44
C LYS A 257 22.64 6.53 24.27
N GLU A 258 23.74 6.33 25.01
CA GLU A 258 24.95 7.15 24.91
C GLU A 258 25.54 7.13 23.49
N ALA A 259 25.68 5.94 22.90
CA ALA A 259 26.23 5.79 21.55
C ALA A 259 25.34 6.42 20.46
N ALA A 260 24.02 6.26 20.55
CA ALA A 260 23.08 6.91 19.63
C ALA A 260 23.05 8.44 19.81
N GLN A 261 23.16 8.94 21.06
CA GLN A 261 23.28 10.38 21.33
C GLN A 261 24.60 10.95 20.81
N LYS A 262 25.73 10.24 20.96
CA LYS A 262 27.01 10.60 20.34
C LYS A 262 26.91 10.64 18.81
N ALA A 263 26.28 9.63 18.19
CA ALA A 263 26.04 9.62 16.74
C ALA A 263 25.24 10.85 16.28
N LEU A 264 24.16 11.21 16.98
CA LEU A 264 23.35 12.40 16.67
C LEU A 264 24.08 13.73 16.92
N ALA A 265 25.04 13.79 17.84
CA ALA A 265 25.88 14.96 18.07
C ALA A 265 26.92 15.16 16.95
N LEU A 266 27.42 14.06 16.35
CA LEU A 266 28.37 14.05 15.24
C LEU A 266 27.68 14.20 13.87
N ASP A 267 26.45 13.70 13.73
CA ASP A 267 25.58 13.90 12.58
C ASP A 267 24.09 13.71 12.94
N SER A 268 23.37 14.82 13.15
CA SER A 268 21.94 14.81 13.44
C SER A 268 21.05 14.42 12.25
N SER A 269 21.62 14.17 11.06
CA SER A 269 20.90 13.77 9.84
C SER A 269 20.92 12.26 9.57
N LEU A 270 21.63 11.46 10.37
CA LEU A 270 21.63 10.00 10.27
C LEU A 270 20.28 9.40 10.72
N ALA A 271 19.52 8.86 9.76
CA ALA A 271 18.28 8.15 10.02
C ALA A 271 18.47 6.97 10.99
N GLU A 272 19.60 6.28 10.85
CA GLU A 272 20.00 5.14 11.67
C GLU A 272 20.15 5.53 13.14
N ALA A 273 20.76 6.70 13.43
CA ALA A 273 20.93 7.19 14.79
C ALA A 273 19.60 7.61 15.45
N HIS A 274 18.65 8.18 14.67
CA HIS A 274 17.29 8.46 15.16
C HIS A 274 16.50 7.18 15.45
N ALA A 275 16.65 6.13 14.63
CA ALA A 275 16.00 4.84 14.85
C ALA A 275 16.59 4.08 16.05
N ALA A 276 17.92 4.05 16.20
CA ALA A 276 18.59 3.43 17.33
C ALA A 276 18.18 4.07 18.67
N LEU A 277 18.06 5.40 18.72
CA LEU A 277 17.55 6.11 19.90
C LEU A 277 16.03 5.92 20.10
N ALA A 278 15.26 5.72 19.03
CA ALA A 278 13.84 5.42 19.13
C ALA A 278 13.57 4.02 19.71
N ASP A 279 14.42 3.03 19.41
CA ASP A 279 14.34 1.69 20.00
C ASP A 279 14.63 1.72 21.50
N VAL A 280 15.69 2.42 21.93
CA VAL A 280 15.97 2.70 23.36
C VAL A 280 14.75 3.31 24.05
N ARG A 281 14.13 4.32 23.42
CA ARG A 281 12.95 4.99 23.98
C ARG A 281 11.75 4.05 24.11
N LEU A 282 11.53 3.17 23.13
CA LEU A 282 10.44 2.20 23.14
C LEU A 282 10.65 1.10 24.18
N ASN A 283 11.82 0.47 24.17
CA ASN A 283 12.09 -0.78 24.87
C ASN A 283 12.64 -0.57 26.29
N TYR A 284 13.23 0.58 26.61
CA TYR A 284 13.88 0.86 27.91
C TYR A 284 13.37 2.11 28.63
N ASP A 285 13.31 3.28 27.97
CA ASP A 285 12.79 4.49 28.63
C ASP A 285 11.26 4.48 28.80
N TYR A 286 10.57 3.58 28.08
CA TYR A 286 9.11 3.53 27.94
C TYR A 286 8.48 4.88 27.51
N ASP A 287 9.18 5.62 26.64
CA ASP A 287 8.70 6.84 25.99
C ASP A 287 8.19 6.54 24.57
N TRP A 288 6.95 6.03 24.48
CA TRP A 288 6.28 5.80 23.20
C TRP A 288 6.17 7.05 22.31
N LYS A 289 6.14 8.27 22.89
CA LYS A 289 6.02 9.51 22.10
C LYS A 289 7.34 9.90 21.47
N GLY A 290 8.43 9.88 22.24
CA GLY A 290 9.78 10.12 21.73
C GLY A 290 10.29 8.98 20.84
N ALA A 291 9.79 7.76 21.00
CA ALA A 291 10.01 6.65 20.07
C ALA A 291 9.29 6.90 18.73
N GLU A 292 7.98 7.20 18.73
CA GLU A 292 7.24 7.51 17.50
C GLU A 292 7.83 8.73 16.77
N ALA A 293 8.24 9.77 17.51
CA ALA A 293 8.92 10.93 16.92
C ALA A 293 10.29 10.57 16.31
N GLY A 294 11.09 9.71 16.98
CA GLY A 294 12.40 9.28 16.48
C GLY A 294 12.29 8.38 15.24
N PHE A 295 11.39 7.39 15.25
CA PHE A 295 11.14 6.53 14.09
C PHE A 295 10.60 7.31 12.88
N ARG A 296 9.64 8.22 13.10
CA ARG A 296 9.18 9.13 12.03
C ARG A 296 10.32 9.99 11.51
N ARG A 297 11.18 10.51 12.38
CA ARG A 297 12.33 11.32 11.94
C ARG A 297 13.36 10.51 11.16
N ALA A 298 13.58 9.24 11.50
CA ALA A 298 14.39 8.32 10.71
C ALA A 298 13.80 8.12 9.31
N ILE A 299 12.49 7.89 9.22
CA ILE A 299 11.76 7.74 7.94
C ILE A 299 11.77 9.04 7.13
N GLU A 300 11.64 10.23 7.75
CA GLU A 300 11.78 11.53 7.07
C GLU A 300 13.17 11.76 6.47
N LEU A 301 14.22 11.25 7.15
CA LEU A 301 15.62 11.41 6.72
C LEU A 301 16.03 10.38 5.66
N ASN A 302 15.52 9.15 5.75
CA ASN A 302 15.71 8.08 4.77
C ASN A 302 14.45 7.20 4.64
N PRO A 303 13.49 7.55 3.75
CA PRO A 303 12.29 6.75 3.48
C PRO A 303 12.54 5.37 2.82
N ASN A 304 13.80 5.02 2.54
CA ASN A 304 14.21 3.69 2.09
C ASN A 304 14.86 2.86 3.21
N TYR A 305 14.94 3.38 4.45
CA TYR A 305 15.53 2.66 5.57
C TYR A 305 14.53 1.66 6.18
N ALA A 306 14.51 0.44 5.62
CA ALA A 306 13.61 -0.65 5.98
C ALA A 306 13.52 -0.91 7.50
N VAL A 307 14.64 -0.78 8.22
CA VAL A 307 14.73 -1.00 9.67
C VAL A 307 13.88 0.01 10.48
N ALA A 308 13.79 1.26 10.04
CA ALA A 308 12.93 2.25 10.70
C ALA A 308 11.44 1.97 10.45
N HIS A 309 11.05 1.60 9.23
CA HIS A 309 9.67 1.15 8.94
C HIS A 309 9.31 -0.13 9.71
N HIS A 310 10.25 -1.08 9.83
CA HIS A 310 10.08 -2.33 10.58
C HIS A 310 9.80 -2.06 12.06
N TRP A 311 10.71 -1.35 12.75
CA TRP A 311 10.53 -1.09 14.18
C TRP A 311 9.39 -0.12 14.49
N TYR A 312 9.10 0.84 13.61
CA TYR A 312 7.89 1.66 13.72
C TYR A 312 6.62 0.82 13.58
N GLY A 313 6.58 -0.12 12.63
CA GLY A 313 5.50 -1.09 12.49
C GLY A 313 5.30 -1.95 13.74
N VAL A 314 6.38 -2.45 14.34
CA VAL A 314 6.35 -3.17 15.62
C VAL A 314 5.85 -2.28 16.78
N MET A 315 6.32 -1.04 16.86
CA MET A 315 5.89 -0.04 17.85
C MET A 315 4.38 0.27 17.75
N LEU A 316 3.88 0.42 16.52
CA LEU A 316 2.46 0.61 16.22
C LEU A 316 1.63 -0.62 16.60
N ALA A 317 2.12 -1.84 16.32
CA ALA A 317 1.44 -3.09 16.67
C ALA A 317 1.32 -3.26 18.19
N ILE A 318 2.40 -3.01 18.93
CA ILE A 318 2.42 -3.01 20.40
C ILE A 318 1.47 -1.95 20.97
N SER A 319 1.39 -0.78 20.34
CA SER A 319 0.48 0.31 20.69
C SER A 319 -0.98 0.07 20.28
N GLY A 320 -1.33 -1.12 19.78
CA GLY A 320 -2.68 -1.47 19.33
C GLY A 320 -3.13 -0.83 18.01
N ARG A 321 -2.27 -0.01 17.37
CA ARG A 321 -2.51 0.64 16.06
C ARG A 321 -2.23 -0.34 14.92
N SER A 322 -2.88 -1.49 14.98
CA SER A 322 -2.57 -2.66 14.16
C SER A 322 -2.76 -2.44 12.65
N ALA A 323 -3.68 -1.56 12.24
CA ALA A 323 -3.85 -1.19 10.83
C ALA A 323 -2.64 -0.39 10.30
N ASP A 324 -2.23 0.66 11.02
CA ASP A 324 -1.04 1.46 10.71
C ASP A 324 0.22 0.57 10.69
N ALA A 325 0.35 -0.32 11.68
CA ALA A 325 1.44 -1.29 11.77
C ALA A 325 1.55 -2.19 10.53
N GLY A 326 0.41 -2.65 10.00
CA GLY A 326 0.37 -3.46 8.79
C GLY A 326 0.85 -2.71 7.54
N VAL A 327 0.67 -1.39 7.48
CA VAL A 327 1.19 -0.54 6.38
C VAL A 327 2.70 -0.40 6.49
N GLU A 328 3.24 -0.06 7.66
CA GLU A 328 4.69 0.15 7.82
C GLU A 328 5.49 -1.15 7.73
N LEU A 329 4.96 -2.27 8.24
CA LEU A 329 5.56 -3.59 8.00
C LEU A 329 5.48 -4.00 6.52
N GLN A 330 4.44 -3.59 5.79
CA GLN A 330 4.37 -3.83 4.34
C GLN A 330 5.37 -2.97 3.56
N HIS A 331 5.61 -1.71 3.96
CA HIS A 331 6.70 -0.91 3.40
C HIS A 331 8.08 -1.53 3.71
N ALA A 332 8.31 -1.96 4.95
CA ALA A 332 9.53 -2.66 5.34
C ALA A 332 9.76 -3.93 4.51
N LEU A 333 8.71 -4.71 4.21
CA LEU A 333 8.80 -5.89 3.36
C LEU A 333 8.93 -5.54 1.86
N GLN A 334 8.43 -4.39 1.39
CA GLN A 334 8.69 -3.92 0.02
C GLN A 334 10.15 -3.49 -0.16
N LEU A 335 10.77 -2.95 0.88
CA LEU A 335 12.19 -2.59 0.92
C LEU A 335 13.07 -3.82 1.18
N ASP A 336 12.63 -4.82 1.95
CA ASP A 336 13.38 -6.04 2.27
C ASP A 336 12.54 -7.32 2.03
N PRO A 337 12.24 -7.71 0.76
CA PRO A 337 11.29 -8.77 0.41
C PRO A 337 11.50 -10.16 1.03
N VAL A 338 12.73 -10.51 1.43
CA VAL A 338 13.05 -11.80 2.06
C VAL A 338 13.54 -11.65 3.51
N SER A 339 13.13 -10.55 4.17
CA SER A 339 13.41 -10.31 5.58
C SER A 339 12.61 -11.24 6.49
N LEU A 340 13.26 -12.30 6.98
CA LEU A 340 12.68 -13.25 7.94
C LEU A 340 12.16 -12.56 9.21
N ALA A 341 12.82 -11.47 9.63
CA ALA A 341 12.40 -10.67 10.78
C ALA A 341 11.08 -9.92 10.51
N VAL A 342 10.99 -9.15 9.42
CA VAL A 342 9.75 -8.44 9.06
C VAL A 342 8.61 -9.42 8.78
N SER A 343 8.88 -10.54 8.10
CA SER A 343 7.88 -11.57 7.84
C SER A 343 7.35 -12.22 9.14
N CYS A 344 8.19 -12.43 10.14
CA CYS A 344 7.76 -12.84 11.48
C CYS A 344 6.95 -11.76 12.20
N ASP A 345 7.36 -10.50 12.11
CA ASP A 345 6.65 -9.42 12.80
C ASP A 345 5.32 -9.03 12.14
N MET A 346 5.10 -9.38 10.86
CA MET A 346 3.75 -9.41 10.28
C MET A 346 2.86 -10.50 10.93
N ALA A 347 3.42 -11.66 11.28
CA ALA A 347 2.69 -12.67 12.05
C ALA A 347 2.40 -12.21 13.49
N LEU A 348 3.33 -11.45 14.10
CA LEU A 348 3.17 -10.80 15.40
C LEU A 348 2.06 -9.74 15.39
N GLN A 349 2.07 -8.86 14.40
CA GLN A 349 1.04 -7.83 14.21
C GLN A 349 -0.35 -8.46 14.08
N ALA A 350 -0.49 -9.55 13.33
CA ALA A 350 -1.74 -10.31 13.22
C ALA A 350 -2.12 -11.04 14.53
N LEU A 351 -1.14 -11.53 15.30
CA LEU A 351 -1.37 -12.16 16.61
C LEU A 351 -1.97 -11.17 17.61
N TYR A 352 -1.40 -9.96 17.70
CA TYR A 352 -1.90 -8.89 18.57
C TYR A 352 -3.23 -8.30 18.08
N ALA A 353 -3.46 -8.26 16.75
CA ALA A 353 -4.77 -7.98 16.14
C ALA A 353 -5.86 -9.02 16.49
N ARG A 354 -5.47 -10.16 17.09
CA ARG A 354 -6.30 -11.36 17.31
C ARG A 354 -6.75 -12.04 16.01
N GLU A 355 -6.09 -11.75 14.90
CA GLU A 355 -6.31 -12.36 13.58
C GLU A 355 -5.49 -13.66 13.44
N PHE A 356 -5.72 -14.62 14.35
CA PHE A 356 -4.87 -15.80 14.55
C PHE A 356 -4.67 -16.64 13.28
N ASP A 357 -5.67 -16.76 12.41
CA ASP A 357 -5.56 -17.49 11.15
C ASP A 357 -4.62 -16.79 10.15
N LYS A 358 -4.58 -15.45 10.13
CA LYS A 358 -3.57 -14.70 9.36
C LYS A 358 -2.18 -14.80 10.00
N SER A 359 -2.09 -14.82 11.33
CA SER A 359 -0.81 -15.03 12.04
C SER A 359 -0.18 -16.38 11.65
N ILE A 360 -0.99 -17.44 11.55
CA ILE A 360 -0.57 -18.74 11.01
C ILE A 360 -0.16 -18.64 9.53
N GLU A 361 -0.93 -17.93 8.69
CA GLU A 361 -0.59 -17.73 7.27
C GLU A 361 0.76 -17.02 7.08
N GLN A 362 1.02 -15.93 7.80
CA GLN A 362 2.28 -15.16 7.70
C GLN A 362 3.46 -15.92 8.31
N SER A 363 3.25 -16.66 9.41
CA SER A 363 4.31 -17.51 9.99
C SER A 363 4.74 -18.62 9.02
N ARG A 364 3.80 -19.17 8.25
CA ARG A 364 4.10 -20.15 7.18
C ARG A 364 4.89 -19.51 6.05
N LYS A 365 4.53 -18.32 5.57
CA LYS A 365 5.31 -17.59 4.56
C LYS A 365 6.74 -17.29 5.01
N CYS A 366 6.94 -17.00 6.29
CA CYS A 366 8.30 -16.86 6.83
C CYS A 366 9.10 -18.17 6.77
N LEU A 367 8.44 -19.32 6.96
CA LEU A 367 9.05 -20.65 6.85
C LEU A 367 9.13 -21.17 5.40
N GLU A 368 8.39 -20.57 4.46
CA GLU A 368 8.57 -20.75 3.01
C GLU A 368 9.84 -20.04 2.50
N LEU A 369 10.27 -18.96 3.18
CA LEU A 369 11.56 -18.30 2.95
C LEU A 369 12.73 -19.07 3.60
N ASP A 370 12.60 -19.48 4.87
CA ASP A 370 13.59 -20.32 5.57
C ASP A 370 12.93 -21.34 6.54
N PRO A 371 12.87 -22.63 6.18
CA PRO A 371 12.38 -23.70 7.05
C PRO A 371 13.23 -24.00 8.30
N ALA A 372 14.39 -23.34 8.47
CA ALA A 372 15.22 -23.40 9.66
C ALA A 372 15.01 -22.18 10.60
N TYR A 373 14.20 -21.19 10.23
CA TYR A 373 14.07 -19.97 11.01
C TYR A 373 13.28 -20.19 12.31
N HIS A 374 14.01 -20.27 13.43
CA HIS A 374 13.46 -20.61 14.75
C HIS A 374 12.32 -19.68 15.22
N MET A 375 12.31 -18.40 14.81
CA MET A 375 11.22 -17.48 15.16
C MET A 375 9.95 -17.71 14.33
N GLY A 376 10.06 -18.20 13.09
CA GLY A 376 8.90 -18.57 12.27
C GLY A 376 8.11 -19.70 12.91
N HIS A 377 8.82 -20.73 13.39
CA HIS A 377 8.23 -21.81 14.20
C HIS A 377 7.65 -21.29 15.53
N ALA A 378 8.32 -20.36 16.21
CA ALA A 378 7.80 -19.78 17.46
C ALA A 378 6.47 -19.02 17.24
N TRP A 379 6.35 -18.20 16.20
CA TRP A 379 5.11 -17.49 15.90
C TRP A 379 4.01 -18.39 15.33
N LEU A 380 4.37 -19.41 14.53
CA LEU A 380 3.42 -20.43 14.09
C LEU A 380 2.81 -21.19 15.29
N GLY A 381 3.66 -21.58 16.24
CA GLY A 381 3.24 -22.17 17.51
C GLY A 381 2.34 -21.26 18.34
N ARG A 382 2.62 -19.94 18.39
CA ARG A 382 1.74 -18.94 19.04
C ARG A 382 0.37 -18.86 18.38
N GLY A 383 0.31 -18.88 17.03
CA GLY A 383 -0.94 -18.92 16.29
C GLY A 383 -1.78 -20.14 16.64
N TYR A 384 -1.20 -21.34 16.57
CA TYR A 384 -1.87 -22.59 16.97
C TYR A 384 -2.31 -22.58 18.45
N LEU A 385 -1.50 -22.03 19.36
CA LEU A 385 -1.80 -21.94 20.79
C LEU A 385 -3.05 -21.10 21.11
N GLU A 386 -3.24 -19.98 20.41
CA GLU A 386 -4.45 -19.17 20.56
C GLU A 386 -5.68 -19.80 19.88
N LYS A 387 -5.46 -20.59 18.83
CA LYS A 387 -6.49 -21.46 18.21
C LYS A 387 -6.82 -22.71 19.04
N LYS A 388 -6.11 -22.94 20.16
CA LYS A 388 -6.18 -24.14 21.04
C LYS A 388 -5.74 -25.45 20.38
N MET A 389 -5.00 -25.37 19.28
CA MET A 389 -4.34 -26.48 18.59
C MET A 389 -3.06 -26.83 19.34
N TYR A 390 -3.23 -27.42 20.54
CA TYR A 390 -2.13 -27.59 21.49
C TYR A 390 -1.05 -28.59 21.05
N PRO A 391 -1.37 -29.77 20.45
CA PRO A 391 -0.35 -30.69 19.94
C PRO A 391 0.56 -30.02 18.90
N GLU A 392 -0.04 -29.29 17.96
CA GLU A 392 0.64 -28.55 16.90
C GLU A 392 1.51 -27.43 17.49
N ALA A 393 0.95 -26.61 18.39
CA ALA A 393 1.70 -25.57 19.08
C ALA A 393 2.93 -26.13 19.83
N ILE A 394 2.78 -27.23 20.56
CA ILE A 394 3.86 -27.90 21.30
C ILE A 394 4.93 -28.45 20.34
N ALA A 395 4.54 -28.97 19.16
CA ALA A 395 5.48 -29.42 18.14
C ALA A 395 6.31 -28.27 17.57
N GLU A 396 5.66 -27.15 17.19
CA GLU A 396 6.35 -25.97 16.65
C GLU A 396 7.29 -25.32 17.66
N PHE A 397 6.89 -25.16 18.94
CA PHE A 397 7.80 -24.62 19.95
C PHE A 397 9.00 -25.54 20.21
N LYS A 398 8.81 -26.88 20.19
CA LYS A 398 9.92 -27.83 20.28
C LYS A 398 10.86 -27.72 19.07
N LYS A 399 10.33 -27.53 17.86
CA LYS A 399 11.10 -27.33 16.64
C LYS A 399 11.89 -26.02 16.69
N ALA A 400 11.30 -24.93 17.16
CA ALA A 400 11.99 -23.66 17.41
C ALA A 400 13.17 -23.80 18.38
N ILE A 401 12.99 -24.55 19.48
CA ILE A 401 14.05 -24.82 20.47
C ILE A 401 15.11 -25.78 19.91
N SER A 402 14.74 -26.77 19.07
CA SER A 402 15.71 -27.68 18.47
C SER A 402 16.58 -27.01 17.40
N LEU A 403 16.06 -25.96 16.76
CA LEU A 403 16.78 -25.11 15.80
C LEU A 403 17.69 -24.10 16.50
N GLN A 404 17.21 -23.49 17.59
CA GLN A 404 17.98 -22.56 18.41
C GLN A 404 17.79 -22.87 19.91
N PRO A 405 18.67 -23.69 20.54
CA PRO A 405 18.53 -24.10 21.94
C PRO A 405 18.50 -22.95 22.95
N ALA A 406 19.09 -21.80 22.61
CA ALA A 406 19.05 -20.57 23.40
C ALA A 406 17.75 -19.75 23.25
N ASN A 407 16.74 -20.23 22.52
CA ASN A 407 15.47 -19.51 22.31
C ASN A 407 14.56 -19.56 23.56
N LEU A 408 14.90 -18.73 24.55
CA LEU A 408 14.16 -18.59 25.81
C LEU A 408 12.69 -18.21 25.60
N MET A 409 12.37 -17.48 24.53
CA MET A 409 11.00 -17.08 24.20
C MET A 409 10.15 -18.28 23.75
N ALA A 410 10.67 -19.13 22.87
CA ALA A 410 10.01 -20.39 22.51
C ALA A 410 9.87 -21.34 23.71
N LEU A 411 10.86 -21.37 24.61
CA LEU A 411 10.79 -22.14 25.86
C LEU A 411 9.65 -21.64 26.78
N ALA A 412 9.49 -20.33 26.95
CA ALA A 412 8.38 -19.74 27.71
C ALA A 412 7.02 -20.03 27.06
N PHE A 413 6.91 -19.93 25.73
CA PHE A 413 5.68 -20.26 25.01
C PHE A 413 5.34 -21.76 25.09
N LEU A 414 6.33 -22.66 25.07
CA LEU A 414 6.15 -24.09 25.33
C LEU A 414 5.63 -24.34 26.76
N GLY A 415 6.15 -23.61 27.76
CA GLY A 415 5.63 -23.65 29.13
C GLY A 415 4.15 -23.21 29.23
N ASN A 416 3.79 -22.12 28.53
CA ASN A 416 2.41 -21.64 28.44
C ASN A 416 1.48 -22.68 27.77
N ALA A 417 1.95 -23.33 26.70
CA ALA A 417 1.24 -24.38 25.99
C ALA A 417 1.03 -25.64 26.84
N TYR A 418 2.04 -26.06 27.62
CA TYR A 418 1.89 -27.14 28.59
C TYR A 418 0.83 -26.80 29.64
N ALA A 419 0.80 -25.58 30.17
CA ALA A 419 -0.22 -25.18 31.14
C ALA A 419 -1.63 -25.21 30.53
N ARG A 420 -1.82 -24.58 29.36
CA ARG A 420 -3.13 -24.49 28.67
C ARG A 420 -3.66 -25.81 28.14
N SER A 421 -2.78 -26.80 27.92
CA SER A 421 -3.13 -28.18 27.52
C SER A 421 -3.32 -29.15 28.71
N GLY A 422 -3.33 -28.67 29.95
CA GLY A 422 -3.58 -29.51 31.12
C GLY A 422 -2.35 -30.26 31.65
N GLN A 423 -1.14 -29.81 31.32
CA GLN A 423 0.14 -30.41 31.75
C GLN A 423 0.92 -29.49 32.72
N PRO A 424 0.35 -29.08 33.87
CA PRO A 424 0.94 -28.07 34.75
C PRO A 424 2.29 -28.49 35.35
N ALA A 425 2.56 -29.79 35.48
CA ALA A 425 3.85 -30.32 35.94
C ALA A 425 5.00 -29.96 34.97
N LEU A 426 4.74 -29.99 33.66
CA LEU A 426 5.71 -29.61 32.63
C LEU A 426 5.87 -28.08 32.54
N ALA A 427 4.77 -27.32 32.65
CA ALA A 427 4.85 -25.86 32.76
C ALA A 427 5.67 -25.40 33.97
N ARG A 428 5.46 -26.02 35.14
CA ARG A 428 6.26 -25.76 36.35
C ARG A 428 7.70 -26.27 36.23
N LYS A 429 8.00 -27.25 35.35
CA LYS A 429 9.40 -27.59 34.99
C LYS A 429 10.03 -26.45 34.20
N VAL A 430 9.36 -25.92 33.17
CA VAL A 430 9.86 -24.78 32.36
C VAL A 430 10.17 -23.56 33.24
N ILE A 431 9.34 -23.25 34.24
CA ILE A 431 9.63 -22.17 35.20
C ILE A 431 10.94 -22.43 35.95
N ARG A 432 11.17 -23.66 36.45
CA ARG A 432 12.44 -24.02 37.12
C ARG A 432 13.63 -24.01 36.17
N ASP A 433 13.43 -24.41 34.92
CA ASP A 433 14.49 -24.38 33.89
C ASP A 433 14.93 -22.92 33.64
N LEU A 434 13.98 -22.01 33.41
CA LEU A 434 14.23 -20.56 33.27
C LEU A 434 14.89 -19.96 34.52
N GLN A 435 14.42 -20.29 35.73
CA GLN A 435 15.01 -19.85 37.01
C GLN A 435 16.37 -20.50 37.35
N THR A 436 16.79 -21.50 36.57
CA THR A 436 18.13 -22.10 36.66
C THR A 436 19.08 -21.45 35.66
N LEU A 437 18.58 -21.15 34.45
CA LEU A 437 19.29 -20.37 33.43
C LEU A 437 19.57 -18.93 33.91
N SER A 438 18.63 -18.31 34.64
CA SER A 438 18.76 -16.96 35.22
C SER A 438 19.85 -16.83 36.30
N ARG A 439 20.55 -17.92 36.64
CA ARG A 439 21.72 -17.94 37.54
C ARG A 439 23.05 -17.91 36.79
N ARG A 440 23.02 -17.94 35.45
CA ARG A 440 24.20 -17.99 34.57
C ARG A 440 24.18 -16.90 33.50
N HIS A 441 23.00 -16.60 32.96
CA HIS A 441 22.77 -15.59 31.94
C HIS A 441 21.51 -14.78 32.30
N TYR A 442 21.32 -13.62 31.67
CA TYR A 442 20.08 -12.85 31.88
C TYR A 442 18.87 -13.60 31.28
N VAL A 443 17.73 -13.54 31.97
CA VAL A 443 16.46 -14.15 31.53
C VAL A 443 15.35 -13.16 31.85
N ALA A 444 14.79 -12.53 30.81
CA ALA A 444 13.73 -11.53 30.92
C ALA A 444 12.56 -12.00 31.84
N PRO A 445 12.25 -11.30 32.96
CA PRO A 445 11.20 -11.69 33.91
C PRO A 445 9.81 -11.90 33.27
N ALA A 446 9.49 -11.18 32.19
CA ALA A 446 8.27 -11.35 31.41
C ALA A 446 8.09 -12.78 30.86
N LEU A 447 9.19 -13.49 30.54
CA LEU A 447 9.14 -14.88 30.07
C LEU A 447 8.62 -15.85 31.15
N ILE A 448 8.91 -15.57 32.42
CA ILE A 448 8.40 -16.36 33.54
C ILE A 448 6.94 -15.98 33.82
N ALA A 449 6.58 -14.70 33.74
CA ALA A 449 5.18 -14.22 33.83
C ALA A 449 4.28 -14.88 32.77
N ILE A 450 4.79 -15.06 31.54
CA ILE A 450 4.10 -15.77 30.44
C ILE A 450 3.72 -17.21 30.82
N VAL A 451 4.58 -17.96 31.52
CA VAL A 451 4.23 -19.34 31.93
C VAL A 451 3.19 -19.34 33.05
N TYR A 452 3.31 -18.44 34.03
CA TYR A 452 2.30 -18.28 35.09
C TYR A 452 0.92 -17.86 34.55
N ALA A 453 0.86 -17.02 33.52
CA ALA A 453 -0.37 -16.64 32.84
C ALA A 453 -1.02 -17.82 32.08
N GLY A 454 -0.24 -18.83 31.70
CA GLY A 454 -0.75 -20.11 31.19
C GLY A 454 -1.38 -20.97 32.28
N LEU A 455 -0.79 -20.97 33.49
CA LEU A 455 -1.29 -21.66 34.68
C LEU A 455 -2.51 -20.98 35.32
N GLY A 456 -2.71 -19.69 35.06
CA GLY A 456 -3.76 -18.87 35.70
C GLY A 456 -3.37 -18.35 37.09
N GLU A 457 -2.10 -18.44 37.46
CA GLU A 457 -1.56 -17.98 38.75
C GLU A 457 -1.34 -16.45 38.71
N ASN A 458 -2.44 -15.68 38.61
CA ASN A 458 -2.42 -14.24 38.32
C ASN A 458 -1.52 -13.41 39.27
N ASP A 459 -1.48 -13.74 40.56
CA ASP A 459 -0.65 -13.01 41.54
C ASP A 459 0.85 -13.14 41.19
N ARG A 460 1.27 -14.30 40.67
CA ARG A 460 2.63 -14.52 40.14
C ARG A 460 2.84 -13.81 38.81
N VAL A 461 1.80 -13.65 37.97
CA VAL A 461 1.90 -12.82 36.76
C VAL A 461 2.20 -11.36 37.13
N PHE A 462 1.49 -10.80 38.12
CA PHE A 462 1.77 -9.44 38.60
C PHE A 462 3.12 -9.32 39.30
N GLU A 463 3.54 -10.30 40.12
CA GLU A 463 4.87 -10.32 40.74
C GLU A 463 6.00 -10.28 39.68
N TRP A 464 5.93 -11.16 38.67
CA TRP A 464 6.97 -11.24 37.64
C TRP A 464 6.90 -10.11 36.61
N ALA A 465 5.72 -9.53 36.37
CA ALA A 465 5.57 -8.29 35.60
C ALA A 465 6.08 -7.05 36.37
N GLY A 466 5.97 -7.03 37.70
CA GLY A 466 6.59 -6.02 38.56
C GLY A 466 8.11 -6.04 38.44
N ARG A 467 8.72 -7.23 38.61
CA ARG A 467 10.17 -7.43 38.35
C ARG A 467 10.57 -7.02 36.92
N ALA A 468 9.73 -7.33 35.93
CA ALA A 468 9.96 -6.91 34.54
C ALA A 468 10.00 -5.38 34.41
N ALA A 469 9.14 -4.65 35.13
CA ALA A 469 9.15 -3.19 35.15
C ALA A 469 10.40 -2.65 35.88
N ASP A 470 10.70 -3.21 37.07
CA ASP A 470 11.86 -2.83 37.86
C ASP A 470 13.18 -3.04 37.09
N GLU A 471 13.29 -4.09 36.27
CA GLU A 471 14.47 -4.40 35.46
C GLU A 471 14.50 -3.68 34.10
N HIS A 472 13.44 -2.97 33.71
CA HIS A 472 13.21 -2.41 32.37
C HIS A 472 13.28 -3.48 31.25
N ASP A 473 12.56 -4.58 31.45
CA ASP A 473 12.41 -5.69 30.51
C ASP A 473 11.72 -5.19 29.20
N PRO A 474 12.36 -5.33 28.02
CA PRO A 474 11.78 -4.88 26.77
C PRO A 474 10.55 -5.67 26.35
N LEU A 475 10.34 -6.88 26.88
CA LEU A 475 9.16 -7.71 26.61
C LEU A 475 7.94 -7.27 27.44
N LEU A 476 8.11 -6.50 28.52
CA LEU A 476 6.98 -5.95 29.29
C LEU A 476 6.04 -5.10 28.42
N THR A 477 6.61 -4.31 27.51
CA THR A 477 5.87 -3.49 26.52
C THR A 477 4.81 -4.29 25.76
N ARG A 478 5.09 -5.57 25.50
CA ARG A 478 4.28 -6.50 24.71
C ARG A 478 3.22 -7.22 25.56
N LEU A 479 3.46 -7.44 26.85
CA LEU A 479 2.52 -8.16 27.74
C LEU A 479 1.14 -7.52 27.84
N ASN A 480 1.05 -6.18 27.75
CA ASN A 480 -0.21 -5.44 27.88
C ASN A 480 -1.14 -5.55 26.64
N ILE A 481 -0.70 -6.19 25.55
CA ILE A 481 -1.55 -6.50 24.39
C ILE A 481 -1.61 -8.00 24.07
N ASP A 482 -0.66 -8.79 24.58
CA ASP A 482 -0.54 -10.21 24.28
C ASP A 482 -1.79 -11.04 24.70
N PRO A 483 -2.32 -11.92 23.81
CA PRO A 483 -3.44 -12.81 24.10
C PRO A 483 -3.32 -13.69 25.36
N ILE A 484 -2.10 -14.03 25.79
CA ILE A 484 -1.83 -14.87 26.95
C ILE A 484 -2.32 -14.21 28.25
N VAL A 485 -2.07 -12.89 28.38
CA VAL A 485 -2.38 -12.10 29.57
C VAL A 485 -3.74 -11.41 29.40
N VAL A 486 -3.95 -10.72 28.27
CA VAL A 486 -5.18 -9.94 28.04
C VAL A 486 -6.27 -10.83 27.45
N ARG A 487 -7.02 -11.45 28.38
CA ARG A 487 -8.30 -12.13 28.12
C ARG A 487 -9.46 -11.14 28.33
N PRO A 488 -10.44 -11.05 27.42
CA PRO A 488 -11.61 -10.21 27.65
C PRO A 488 -12.41 -10.74 28.84
N ALA A 489 -12.96 -9.83 29.66
CA ALA A 489 -13.88 -10.20 30.71
C ALA A 489 -15.09 -10.95 30.12
N LEU A 490 -15.36 -12.16 30.60
CA LEU A 490 -16.58 -12.89 30.23
C LEU A 490 -17.80 -12.01 30.57
N PRO A 491 -18.80 -11.92 29.67
CA PRO A 491 -20.03 -11.20 30.00
C PRO A 491 -20.63 -11.83 31.25
N ARG A 492 -20.82 -11.04 32.30
CA ARG A 492 -21.39 -11.51 33.57
C ARG A 492 -22.71 -12.22 33.27
N PRO A 493 -22.96 -13.42 33.83
CA PRO A 493 -24.23 -14.10 33.64
C PRO A 493 -25.37 -13.16 34.09
N PRO A 494 -26.49 -13.08 33.35
CA PRO A 494 -27.60 -12.24 33.74
C PRO A 494 -28.13 -12.67 35.12
N PRO A 495 -28.52 -11.72 36.00
CA PRO A 495 -29.02 -12.07 37.32
C PRO A 495 -30.26 -12.97 37.22
N PRO A 496 -30.48 -13.89 38.17
CA PRO A 496 -31.56 -14.87 38.09
C PRO A 496 -32.92 -14.17 38.00
N ARG A 497 -33.72 -14.57 37.00
CA ARG A 497 -35.05 -14.01 36.77
C ARG A 497 -35.96 -14.31 37.97
N ARG A 498 -36.40 -13.27 38.69
CA ARG A 498 -37.53 -13.37 39.61
C ARG A 498 -38.85 -13.44 38.81
N PRO A 499 -39.88 -14.14 39.32
CA PRO A 499 -41.17 -14.31 38.63
C PRO A 499 -42.01 -13.01 38.64
N PRO A 500 -43.05 -12.90 37.77
CA PRO A 500 -43.84 -11.68 37.64
C PRO A 500 -44.93 -11.55 38.72
N THR A 501 -45.15 -10.34 39.24
CA THR A 501 -46.28 -10.02 40.13
C THR A 501 -46.80 -8.59 39.93
N LEU A 502 -47.86 -8.50 39.11
CA LEU A 502 -49.06 -7.66 39.25
C LEU A 502 -49.08 -6.39 40.17
N THR A 503 -49.24 -5.24 39.48
CA THR A 503 -50.18 -4.12 39.75
C THR A 503 -49.96 -3.03 40.83
N LEU A 504 -50.54 -1.85 40.50
CA LEU A 504 -51.24 -0.82 41.34
C LEU A 504 -50.53 0.45 41.86
N LEU A 505 -50.78 1.54 41.10
CA LEU A 505 -51.37 2.85 41.52
C LEU A 505 -50.56 3.94 42.27
N ARG A 506 -51.07 5.18 42.10
CA ARG A 506 -50.79 6.49 42.77
C ARG A 506 -49.52 7.23 42.29
N SER A 507 -49.61 8.46 41.73
CA SER A 507 -50.03 9.80 42.25
C SER A 507 -48.86 10.55 42.90
N SER A 508 -48.64 11.86 42.76
CA SER A 508 -49.25 12.97 41.99
C SER A 508 -48.31 14.21 42.01
N PHE A 509 -48.68 15.32 41.33
CA PHE A 509 -48.11 16.69 41.46
C PHE A 509 -46.69 16.97 40.88
N PHE A 510 -46.27 18.21 40.56
CA PHE A 510 -46.95 19.53 40.60
C PHE A 510 -46.71 20.37 39.32
N VAL A 511 -47.56 21.39 39.15
CA VAL A 511 -47.79 22.32 38.01
C VAL A 511 -46.63 23.26 37.64
N PHE A 512 -46.49 23.63 36.35
CA PHE A 512 -46.35 25.04 35.95
C PHE A 512 -47.08 25.39 34.62
N ARG A 513 -47.64 26.60 34.54
CA ARG A 513 -48.31 27.26 33.39
C ARG A 513 -47.28 28.05 32.54
N PHE A 514 -47.49 28.61 31.34
CA PHE A 514 -48.61 28.95 30.40
C PHE A 514 -48.06 28.78 28.94
N SER A 515 -48.72 28.95 27.78
CA SER A 515 -50.11 29.25 27.32
C SER A 515 -50.24 28.67 25.88
N LEU A 516 -51.39 28.19 25.40
CA LEU A 516 -52.47 28.93 24.68
C LEU A 516 -52.06 29.84 23.51
N PHE A 517 -52.34 29.37 22.28
CA PHE A 517 -53.39 29.97 21.44
C PHE A 517 -54.04 28.92 20.52
N GLU A 518 -55.29 29.16 20.11
CA GLU A 518 -56.12 28.32 19.23
C GLU A 518 -56.04 28.85 17.76
N PHE A 519 -56.64 28.30 16.69
CA PHE A 519 -57.87 27.51 16.49
C PHE A 519 -57.77 26.46 15.34
N ARG A 520 -58.91 25.91 14.93
CA ARG A 520 -59.20 24.70 14.12
C ARG A 520 -60.23 25.04 12.98
N PRO A 521 -60.81 24.09 12.19
CA PRO A 521 -60.35 22.89 11.46
C PRO A 521 -61.00 22.76 10.02
N LEU A 522 -61.34 21.52 9.56
CA LEU A 522 -62.15 21.08 8.37
C LEU A 522 -61.41 21.05 7.00
N SER A 523 -61.75 20.27 5.93
CA SER A 523 -62.44 18.95 5.71
C SER A 523 -62.53 18.66 4.18
N VAL A 524 -62.87 17.49 3.58
CA VAL A 524 -62.85 16.03 3.91
C VAL A 524 -63.19 15.21 2.62
N PHE A 525 -62.88 13.89 2.58
CA PHE A 525 -63.43 12.80 1.71
C PHE A 525 -63.03 12.58 0.20
N ILE A 526 -62.84 11.28 -0.13
CA ILE A 526 -63.33 10.48 -1.31
C ILE A 526 -62.78 10.77 -2.75
N CYS A 527 -62.73 9.83 -3.73
CA CYS A 527 -62.40 8.37 -3.80
C CYS A 527 -62.44 7.88 -5.30
N VAL A 528 -62.06 6.62 -5.57
CA VAL A 528 -62.39 5.77 -6.76
C VAL A 528 -61.54 5.86 -8.08
N HIS A 529 -61.44 4.68 -8.72
CA HIS A 529 -60.81 4.20 -9.97
C HIS A 529 -61.22 4.90 -11.31
N ARG A 530 -60.70 4.59 -12.54
CA ARG A 530 -60.32 3.28 -13.17
C ARG A 530 -59.38 3.39 -14.41
N ARG A 531 -59.04 2.23 -15.03
CA ARG A 531 -58.11 2.01 -16.20
C ARG A 531 -58.78 2.22 -17.58
N PHE A 532 -58.03 2.18 -18.71
CA PHE A 532 -58.07 1.06 -19.71
C PHE A 532 -56.93 1.07 -20.81
N GLN A 533 -57.04 0.20 -21.85
CA GLN A 533 -56.04 -0.30 -22.86
C GLN A 533 -55.47 0.75 -23.86
N ILE A 534 -54.37 0.61 -24.64
CA ILE A 534 -53.61 -0.47 -25.37
C ILE A 534 -54.14 -0.84 -26.79
N LEU A 535 -53.45 -0.40 -27.87
CA LEU A 535 -52.94 -1.21 -29.03
C LEU A 535 -52.21 -0.38 -30.13
N SER A 536 -51.51 -1.07 -31.06
CA SER A 536 -50.66 -0.57 -32.17
C SER A 536 -51.43 -0.55 -33.55
N PRO A 537 -50.88 -0.38 -34.80
CA PRO A 537 -49.52 -0.69 -35.35
C PRO A 537 -48.91 0.32 -36.39
N SER A 538 -47.80 -0.08 -37.04
CA SER A 538 -47.02 0.66 -38.09
C SER A 538 -47.49 0.37 -39.54
N PRO A 539 -46.97 1.08 -40.58
CA PRO A 539 -46.10 0.39 -41.57
C PRO A 539 -45.03 1.22 -42.36
N MET A 540 -43.89 0.57 -42.61
CA MET A 540 -43.00 0.47 -43.82
C MET A 540 -42.62 1.61 -44.83
N TYR A 541 -41.35 1.54 -45.26
CA TYR A 541 -40.70 1.85 -46.56
C TYR A 541 -40.71 3.27 -47.18
N ASN A 542 -39.55 3.96 -47.23
CA ASN A 542 -38.59 3.86 -48.35
C ASN A 542 -37.30 4.72 -48.18
N ALA A 543 -36.30 4.45 -49.02
CA ALA A 543 -35.04 5.20 -49.25
C ALA A 543 -34.61 4.98 -50.74
N PRO A 544 -33.56 5.61 -51.31
CA PRO A 544 -32.64 6.61 -50.75
C PRO A 544 -32.46 7.90 -51.61
N ALA A 545 -31.64 8.83 -51.14
CA ALA A 545 -30.93 9.83 -51.95
C ALA A 545 -29.57 10.15 -51.31
N SER A 546 -28.59 10.64 -52.07
CA SER A 546 -27.19 10.80 -51.62
C SER A 546 -26.57 12.15 -52.02
N MET A 547 -25.42 12.47 -51.40
CA MET A 547 -24.57 13.65 -51.61
C MET A 547 -25.09 15.00 -51.05
N PRO A 548 -24.20 15.98 -50.77
CA PRO A 548 -22.75 15.91 -50.63
C PRO A 548 -22.28 16.14 -49.18
N ALA A 549 -20.98 16.02 -48.92
CA ALA A 549 -20.37 16.40 -47.64
C ALA A 549 -19.73 17.79 -47.75
N GLU A 550 -20.17 18.76 -46.93
CA GLU A 550 -19.43 19.99 -46.71
C GLU A 550 -18.33 19.76 -45.66
N VAL A 551 -17.09 19.61 -46.13
CA VAL A 551 -15.91 19.59 -45.26
C VAL A 551 -15.56 21.03 -44.91
N HIS A 552 -16.01 21.51 -43.75
CA HIS A 552 -15.43 22.72 -43.18
C HIS A 552 -13.95 22.48 -42.88
N HIS A 553 -13.07 23.23 -43.53
CA HIS A 553 -11.65 23.23 -43.21
C HIS A 553 -11.45 23.59 -41.73
N PRO A 554 -10.70 22.78 -40.95
CA PRO A 554 -10.43 23.09 -39.56
C PRO A 554 -9.63 24.39 -39.48
N ARG A 555 -10.00 25.24 -38.51
CA ARG A 555 -9.14 26.37 -38.11
C ARG A 555 -7.83 25.78 -37.58
N ALA A 556 -6.70 26.38 -37.92
CA ALA A 556 -5.40 26.07 -37.31
C ALA A 556 -5.51 26.31 -35.79
N GLN A 557 -5.77 25.24 -35.04
CA GLN A 557 -6.06 25.26 -33.62
C GLN A 557 -5.00 24.45 -32.88
N ARG A 558 -4.53 24.96 -31.74
CA ARG A 558 -3.56 24.28 -30.88
C ARG A 558 -4.27 23.66 -29.69
N LEU A 559 -4.04 22.35 -29.50
CA LEU A 559 -4.88 21.48 -28.69
C LEU A 559 -4.11 20.88 -27.51
N PHE A 560 -4.50 21.22 -26.29
CA PHE A 560 -3.84 20.73 -25.08
C PHE A 560 -4.66 19.63 -24.39
N ILE A 561 -4.16 18.39 -24.40
CA ILE A 561 -4.89 17.20 -23.94
C ILE A 561 -4.30 16.69 -22.62
N THR A 562 -5.10 16.65 -21.56
CA THR A 562 -4.69 16.07 -20.27
C THR A 562 -5.29 14.68 -20.07
N GLY A 563 -4.49 13.73 -19.61
CA GLY A 563 -4.93 12.33 -19.47
C GLY A 563 -4.91 11.54 -20.79
N ALA A 564 -4.18 12.04 -21.80
CA ALA A 564 -4.04 11.43 -23.12
C ALA A 564 -3.49 9.99 -23.08
N SER A 565 -2.68 9.63 -22.08
CA SER A 565 -2.18 8.26 -21.87
C SER A 565 -3.20 7.30 -21.24
N GLY A 566 -4.39 7.76 -20.85
CA GLY A 566 -5.46 6.97 -20.25
C GLY A 566 -6.26 6.11 -21.23
N PHE A 567 -7.28 5.40 -20.72
CA PHE A 567 -8.16 4.53 -21.52
C PHE A 567 -8.87 5.30 -22.65
N LEU A 568 -9.61 6.37 -22.31
CA LEU A 568 -10.26 7.23 -23.29
C LEU A 568 -9.26 8.06 -24.10
N GLY A 569 -8.18 8.54 -23.46
CA GLY A 569 -7.15 9.35 -24.12
C GLY A 569 -6.49 8.64 -25.30
N ARG A 570 -6.08 7.39 -25.13
CA ARG A 570 -5.45 6.61 -26.22
C ARG A 570 -6.44 6.30 -27.35
N CYS A 571 -7.72 6.13 -27.04
CA CYS A 571 -8.77 5.97 -28.06
C CYS A 571 -9.00 7.27 -28.84
N LEU A 572 -8.97 8.42 -28.16
CA LEU A 572 -9.07 9.75 -28.78
C LEU A 572 -7.88 10.04 -29.69
N LEU A 573 -6.65 9.80 -29.23
CA LEU A 573 -5.44 10.01 -30.05
C LEU A 573 -5.36 9.07 -31.26
N ALA A 574 -5.94 7.87 -31.18
CA ALA A 574 -6.01 6.93 -32.31
C ALA A 574 -7.15 7.25 -33.31
N ARG A 575 -7.89 8.34 -33.10
CA ARG A 575 -9.01 8.82 -33.93
C ARG A 575 -8.81 10.23 -34.45
N LEU A 576 -8.09 11.03 -33.67
CA LEU A 576 -7.60 12.33 -34.08
C LEU A 576 -6.63 12.15 -35.25
N ASP A 577 -6.80 12.97 -36.28
CA ASP A 577 -5.82 13.14 -37.36
C ASP A 577 -4.97 14.38 -37.07
N PRO A 578 -3.64 14.24 -36.83
CA PRO A 578 -2.77 15.37 -36.53
C PRO A 578 -2.72 16.44 -37.63
N ALA A 579 -3.01 16.10 -38.88
CA ALA A 579 -2.99 17.07 -39.99
C ALA A 579 -4.08 18.14 -39.91
N ASN A 580 -5.11 17.94 -39.06
CA ASN A 580 -6.20 18.89 -38.85
C ASN A 580 -5.91 19.94 -37.76
N PHE A 581 -4.75 19.87 -37.08
CA PHE A 581 -4.39 20.75 -35.97
C PHE A 581 -3.02 21.39 -36.20
N GLN A 582 -2.76 22.55 -35.58
CA GLN A 582 -1.46 23.22 -35.70
C GLN A 582 -0.41 22.66 -34.73
N GLU A 583 -0.85 22.26 -33.54
CA GLU A 583 -0.02 21.72 -32.46
C GLU A 583 -0.91 20.86 -31.56
N ILE A 584 -0.41 19.73 -31.06
CA ILE A 584 -1.17 18.83 -30.19
C ILE A 584 -0.30 18.44 -28.99
N THR A 585 -0.52 19.12 -27.87
CA THR A 585 0.33 19.05 -26.70
C THR A 585 -0.32 18.18 -25.62
N CYS A 586 0.23 16.99 -25.37
CA CYS A 586 -0.33 16.01 -24.44
C CYS A 586 0.39 16.03 -23.09
N LEU A 587 -0.34 16.33 -22.01
CA LEU A 587 0.18 16.30 -20.64
C LEU A 587 0.21 14.87 -20.09
N THR A 588 1.42 14.40 -19.75
CA THR A 588 1.66 13.09 -19.14
C THR A 588 2.54 13.19 -17.90
N ARG A 589 2.35 12.29 -16.92
CA ARG A 589 3.20 12.20 -15.72
C ARG A 589 4.48 11.36 -15.97
N SER A 590 4.36 10.37 -16.85
CA SER A 590 5.40 9.40 -17.20
C SER A 590 5.83 9.60 -18.66
N ALA A 591 7.10 9.32 -18.96
CA ALA A 591 7.56 9.22 -20.34
C ALA A 591 6.81 8.09 -21.08
N LEU A 592 6.57 8.28 -22.37
CA LEU A 592 6.10 7.21 -23.26
C LEU A 592 7.31 6.51 -23.88
N ALA A 593 7.21 5.18 -24.07
CA ALA A 593 8.24 4.42 -24.76
C ALA A 593 8.31 4.75 -26.26
N ILE A 594 7.17 5.10 -26.86
CA ILE A 594 7.04 5.63 -28.22
C ILE A 594 5.96 6.71 -28.18
N ALA A 595 6.27 7.91 -28.65
CA ALA A 595 5.29 8.97 -28.90
C ALA A 595 4.75 8.84 -30.34
N PRO A 596 3.44 9.01 -30.59
CA PRO A 596 2.92 9.13 -31.95
C PRO A 596 3.51 10.36 -32.65
N ALA A 597 3.82 10.23 -33.95
CA ALA A 597 4.27 11.38 -34.75
C ALA A 597 3.16 12.45 -34.86
N GLY A 598 3.55 13.72 -34.86
CA GLY A 598 2.60 14.85 -34.88
C GLY A 598 1.91 15.15 -33.54
N ILE A 599 2.40 14.60 -32.43
CA ILE A 599 1.89 14.88 -31.08
C ILE A 599 3.06 15.15 -30.12
N ASP A 600 3.07 16.33 -29.53
CA ASP A 600 4.04 16.75 -28.51
C ASP A 600 3.65 16.24 -27.13
N TRP A 601 4.63 15.90 -26.29
CA TRP A 601 4.40 15.31 -24.96
C TRP A 601 5.10 16.08 -23.86
N VAL A 602 4.31 16.74 -23.02
CA VAL A 602 4.79 17.54 -21.89
C VAL A 602 4.75 16.70 -20.62
N ARG A 603 5.91 16.53 -19.99
CA ARG A 603 6.02 15.80 -18.72
C ARG A 603 5.67 16.73 -17.56
N GLY A 604 4.48 16.57 -16.99
CA GLY A 604 4.00 17.39 -15.89
C GLY A 604 2.87 16.75 -15.08
N ASN A 605 2.40 17.47 -14.05
CA ASN A 605 1.42 16.98 -13.09
C ASN A 605 0.39 18.09 -12.81
N LEU A 606 -0.92 17.77 -12.83
CA LEU A 606 -1.99 18.74 -12.58
C LEU A 606 -1.91 19.43 -11.21
N ALA A 607 -1.24 18.81 -10.24
CA ALA A 607 -0.97 19.40 -8.93
C ALA A 607 0.05 20.56 -8.96
N ASP A 608 0.92 20.62 -9.98
CA ASP A 608 1.99 21.60 -10.14
C ASP A 608 1.90 22.29 -11.52
N THR A 609 1.38 23.52 -11.51
CA THR A 609 1.16 24.34 -12.69
C THR A 609 2.46 24.76 -13.39
N THR A 610 3.60 24.79 -12.69
CA THR A 610 4.89 25.17 -13.29
C THR A 610 5.32 24.17 -14.36
N THR A 611 4.93 22.90 -14.20
CA THR A 611 5.30 21.81 -15.12
C THR A 611 4.57 21.83 -16.47
N TYR A 612 3.53 22.67 -16.66
CA TYR A 612 2.75 22.69 -17.89
C TYR A 612 2.22 24.06 -18.34
N SER A 613 2.30 25.10 -17.51
CA SER A 613 1.84 26.47 -17.82
C SER A 613 2.43 27.02 -19.13
N ALA A 614 3.73 26.85 -19.36
CA ALA A 614 4.40 27.29 -20.59
C ALA A 614 3.79 26.65 -21.86
N ALA A 615 3.52 25.34 -21.81
CA ALA A 615 2.90 24.60 -22.91
C ALA A 615 1.41 24.94 -23.08
N LEU A 616 0.69 25.14 -21.97
CA LEU A 616 -0.69 25.60 -21.97
C LEU A 616 -0.83 27.01 -22.57
N SER A 617 0.23 27.81 -22.58
CA SER A 617 0.23 29.17 -23.13
C SER A 617 0.21 29.24 -24.66
N GLY A 618 0.34 28.11 -25.36
CA GLY A 618 0.04 28.00 -26.79
C GLY A 618 -1.41 27.61 -27.09
N ALA A 619 -2.18 27.10 -26.12
CA ALA A 619 -3.39 26.34 -26.40
C ALA A 619 -4.64 27.21 -26.66
N ASP A 620 -5.31 26.97 -27.78
CA ASP A 620 -6.62 27.54 -28.07
C ASP A 620 -7.76 26.76 -27.39
N CYS A 621 -7.57 25.44 -27.28
CA CYS A 621 -8.54 24.49 -26.74
C CYS A 621 -7.89 23.46 -25.79
N VAL A 622 -8.53 23.19 -24.66
CA VAL A 622 -8.11 22.16 -23.69
C VAL A 622 -9.12 21.01 -23.66
N ILE A 623 -8.64 19.78 -23.78
CA ILE A 623 -9.43 18.56 -23.53
C ILE A 623 -8.99 17.96 -22.19
N HIS A 624 -9.87 18.03 -21.19
CA HIS A 624 -9.62 17.54 -19.85
C HIS A 624 -10.22 16.15 -19.62
N LEU A 625 -9.44 15.11 -19.95
CA LEU A 625 -9.77 13.69 -19.75
C LEU A 625 -9.20 13.13 -18.43
N ALA A 626 -8.21 13.79 -17.84
CA ALA A 626 -7.50 13.32 -16.66
C ALA A 626 -8.45 13.15 -15.47
N ALA A 627 -8.50 11.95 -14.89
CA ALA A 627 -9.34 11.65 -13.74
C ALA A 627 -8.75 10.52 -12.87
N ALA A 628 -8.81 10.71 -11.56
CA ALA A 628 -8.72 9.64 -10.57
C ALA A 628 -10.00 8.80 -10.66
N THR A 629 -9.86 7.53 -11.04
CA THR A 629 -10.97 6.58 -11.31
C THR A 629 -10.67 5.21 -10.69
N GLY A 630 -11.61 4.26 -10.78
CA GLY A 630 -11.44 2.93 -10.20
C GLY A 630 -11.67 2.93 -8.69
N LYS A 631 -10.66 2.51 -7.92
CA LYS A 631 -10.74 2.25 -6.47
C LYS A 631 -9.56 2.90 -5.76
N LEU A 632 -9.76 4.14 -5.32
CA LEU A 632 -8.72 4.99 -4.72
C LEU A 632 -9.18 5.49 -3.33
N PRO A 633 -8.29 6.00 -2.48
CA PRO A 633 -8.66 6.69 -1.25
C PRO A 633 -9.52 7.94 -1.54
N PRO A 634 -10.45 8.33 -0.63
CA PRO A 634 -11.32 9.49 -0.84
C PRO A 634 -10.56 10.78 -1.20
N ARG A 635 -9.39 11.01 -0.57
CA ARG A 635 -8.54 12.19 -0.78
C ARG A 635 -8.00 12.30 -2.22
N GLU A 636 -7.70 11.19 -2.89
CA GLU A 636 -7.15 11.21 -4.25
C GLU A 636 -8.19 11.66 -5.29
N TYR A 637 -9.46 11.28 -5.10
CA TYR A 637 -10.53 11.74 -5.98
C TYR A 637 -10.63 13.27 -5.96
N PHE A 638 -10.58 13.90 -4.79
CA PHE A 638 -10.60 15.38 -4.70
C PHE A 638 -9.29 16.00 -5.21
N SER A 639 -8.12 15.51 -4.77
CA SER A 639 -6.82 16.05 -5.19
C SER A 639 -6.62 16.08 -6.72
N VAL A 640 -7.11 15.05 -7.43
CA VAL A 640 -6.98 14.95 -8.89
C VAL A 640 -8.20 15.52 -9.63
N ASN A 641 -9.42 15.05 -9.32
CA ASN A 641 -10.60 15.42 -10.10
C ASN A 641 -11.14 16.81 -9.76
N LEU A 642 -10.89 17.33 -8.56
CA LEU A 642 -11.37 18.65 -8.15
C LEU A 642 -10.23 19.66 -8.19
N ASP A 643 -9.18 19.44 -7.39
CA ASP A 643 -8.11 20.43 -7.22
C ASP A 643 -7.17 20.47 -8.44
N GLY A 644 -7.05 19.37 -9.19
CA GLY A 644 -6.40 19.33 -10.50
C GLY A 644 -7.19 20.09 -11.57
N THR A 645 -8.51 19.92 -11.62
CA THR A 645 -9.38 20.71 -12.52
C THR A 645 -9.36 22.20 -12.15
N ARG A 646 -9.38 22.54 -10.85
CA ARG A 646 -9.29 23.95 -10.40
C ARG A 646 -8.02 24.63 -10.90
N ARG A 647 -6.85 24.05 -10.62
CA ARG A 647 -5.56 24.59 -11.07
C ARG A 647 -5.50 24.72 -12.59
N LEU A 648 -5.95 23.69 -13.32
CA LEU A 648 -5.96 23.73 -14.79
C LEU A 648 -6.85 24.85 -15.33
N VAL A 649 -8.07 25.01 -14.78
CA VAL A 649 -8.99 26.10 -15.15
C VAL A 649 -8.42 27.48 -14.81
N GLU A 650 -7.78 27.63 -13.65
CA GLU A 650 -7.10 28.87 -13.25
C GLU A 650 -5.95 29.23 -14.19
N GLN A 651 -5.12 28.25 -14.58
CA GLN A 651 -4.07 28.45 -15.58
C GLN A 651 -4.64 28.79 -16.96
N CYS A 652 -5.72 28.12 -17.41
CA CYS A 652 -6.39 28.45 -18.67
C CYS A 652 -6.83 29.92 -18.75
N LYS A 653 -7.33 30.50 -17.64
CA LYS A 653 -7.66 31.93 -17.56
C LYS A 653 -6.41 32.82 -17.64
N GLN A 654 -5.33 32.44 -16.96
CA GLN A 654 -4.08 33.21 -16.93
C GLN A 654 -3.35 33.20 -18.28
N THR A 655 -3.42 32.10 -19.04
CA THR A 655 -2.75 31.96 -20.34
C THR A 655 -3.64 32.28 -21.55
N GLY A 656 -4.91 32.64 -21.34
CA GLY A 656 -5.82 33.08 -22.41
C GLY A 656 -6.46 31.95 -23.25
N VAL A 657 -6.44 30.71 -22.77
CA VAL A 657 -7.14 29.57 -23.39
C VAL A 657 -8.63 29.90 -23.52
N ARG A 658 -9.21 29.68 -24.71
CA ARG A 658 -10.60 30.09 -24.99
C ARG A 658 -11.60 28.98 -24.71
N ASN A 659 -11.29 27.76 -25.15
CA ASN A 659 -12.20 26.63 -25.18
C ASN A 659 -11.77 25.52 -24.18
N PHE A 660 -12.71 24.98 -23.40
CA PHE A 660 -12.44 23.96 -22.37
C PHE A 660 -13.46 22.81 -22.37
N LEU A 661 -13.04 21.61 -22.77
CA LEU A 661 -13.86 20.41 -22.75
C LEU A 661 -13.56 19.60 -21.48
N PHE A 662 -14.55 19.38 -20.62
CA PHE A 662 -14.40 18.57 -19.40
C PHE A 662 -15.11 17.23 -19.51
N VAL A 663 -14.39 16.12 -19.32
CA VAL A 663 -15.01 14.80 -19.18
C VAL A 663 -15.31 14.50 -17.71
N SER A 664 -16.60 14.46 -17.40
CA SER A 664 -17.20 14.13 -16.11
C SER A 664 -17.68 12.67 -16.11
N SER A 665 -18.86 12.39 -15.55
CA SER A 665 -19.54 11.10 -15.57
C SER A 665 -21.03 11.29 -15.31
N ILE A 666 -21.89 10.43 -15.87
CA ILE A 666 -23.33 10.42 -15.58
C ILE A 666 -23.62 10.36 -14.07
N ALA A 667 -22.72 9.78 -13.28
CA ALA A 667 -22.85 9.69 -11.83
C ALA A 667 -22.89 11.04 -11.10
N ALA A 668 -22.39 12.12 -11.71
CA ALA A 668 -22.54 13.48 -11.20
C ALA A 668 -24.01 13.97 -11.23
N GLY A 669 -24.89 13.31 -11.99
CA GLY A 669 -26.33 13.55 -12.01
C GLY A 669 -27.14 12.72 -10.99
N PHE A 670 -26.54 11.77 -10.27
CA PHE A 670 -27.29 10.90 -9.36
C PHE A 670 -27.72 11.64 -8.07
N PRO A 671 -28.92 11.40 -7.52
CA PRO A 671 -29.35 12.01 -6.27
C PRO A 671 -28.64 11.37 -5.05
N GLY A 672 -28.38 12.13 -3.99
CA GLY A 672 -27.90 11.58 -2.71
C GLY A 672 -26.51 10.92 -2.78
N GLN A 673 -25.53 11.62 -3.36
CA GLN A 673 -24.16 11.14 -3.61
C GLN A 673 -23.24 11.07 -2.36
N SER A 674 -23.77 11.24 -1.15
CA SER A 674 -22.99 11.50 0.09
C SER A 674 -21.99 10.42 0.51
N ARG A 675 -21.92 9.27 -0.19
CA ARG A 675 -20.93 8.20 0.01
C ARG A 675 -20.26 7.72 -1.29
N TYR A 676 -20.27 8.54 -2.35
CA TYR A 676 -19.55 8.23 -3.60
C TYR A 676 -18.60 9.38 -3.97
N TYR A 677 -17.41 9.37 -3.36
CA TYR A 677 -16.42 10.45 -3.46
C TYR A 677 -15.98 10.77 -4.89
N TYR A 678 -15.93 9.78 -5.81
CA TYR A 678 -15.69 10.03 -7.23
C TYR A 678 -16.76 10.95 -7.84
N ALA A 679 -18.05 10.65 -7.63
CA ALA A 679 -19.14 11.48 -8.14
C ALA A 679 -19.14 12.88 -7.49
N GLN A 680 -18.95 12.96 -6.17
CA GLN A 680 -18.81 14.25 -5.46
C GLN A 680 -17.68 15.12 -6.05
N SER A 681 -16.50 14.52 -6.27
CA SER A 681 -15.36 15.22 -6.86
C SER A 681 -15.65 15.71 -8.28
N LYS A 682 -16.44 14.97 -9.06
CA LYS A 682 -16.86 15.38 -10.41
C LYS A 682 -17.96 16.44 -10.41
N VAL A 683 -18.93 16.41 -9.48
CA VAL A 683 -19.91 17.50 -9.31
C VAL A 683 -19.21 18.83 -9.02
N GLN A 684 -18.34 18.86 -8.01
CA GLN A 684 -17.62 20.07 -7.61
C GLN A 684 -16.65 20.56 -8.71
N ALA A 685 -16.08 19.64 -9.49
CA ALA A 685 -15.27 20.01 -10.65
C ALA A 685 -16.10 20.60 -11.80
N GLU A 686 -17.30 20.09 -12.07
CA GLU A 686 -18.21 20.71 -13.03
C GLU A 686 -18.67 22.10 -12.57
N GLU A 687 -18.88 22.32 -11.28
CA GLU A 687 -19.21 23.64 -10.72
C GLU A 687 -18.09 24.65 -10.99
N ILE A 688 -16.82 24.24 -10.80
CA ILE A 688 -15.65 25.06 -11.14
C ILE A 688 -15.56 25.34 -12.64
N VAL A 689 -15.84 24.36 -13.50
CA VAL A 689 -15.86 24.55 -14.96
C VAL A 689 -16.98 25.50 -15.39
N ARG A 690 -18.18 25.40 -14.79
CA ARG A 690 -19.29 26.34 -15.05
C ARG A 690 -18.98 27.75 -14.56
N ALA A 691 -18.42 27.88 -13.37
CA ALA A 691 -17.97 29.16 -12.79
C ALA A 691 -16.64 29.69 -13.38
N SER A 692 -16.10 29.04 -14.41
CA SER A 692 -14.82 29.45 -15.00
C SER A 692 -14.92 30.76 -15.80
N GLY A 693 -16.03 30.99 -16.49
CA GLY A 693 -16.13 32.04 -17.52
C GLY A 693 -15.44 31.68 -18.85
N LEU A 694 -14.83 30.49 -18.95
CA LEU A 694 -14.29 29.95 -20.21
C LEU A 694 -15.45 29.45 -21.08
N ARG A 695 -15.29 29.46 -22.41
CA ARG A 695 -16.20 28.75 -23.31
C ARG A 695 -16.02 27.26 -23.06
N HIS A 696 -17.05 26.56 -22.59
CA HIS A 696 -16.88 25.18 -22.13
C HIS A 696 -17.94 24.22 -22.65
N ALA A 697 -17.61 22.93 -22.61
CA ALA A 697 -18.50 21.82 -22.85
C ALA A 697 -18.23 20.74 -21.80
N ILE A 698 -19.28 20.22 -21.15
CA ILE A 698 -19.15 19.16 -20.14
C ILE A 698 -19.73 17.86 -20.71
N VAL A 699 -18.91 16.81 -20.79
CA VAL A 699 -19.33 15.50 -21.29
C VAL A 699 -19.50 14.53 -20.12
N ARG A 700 -20.70 13.98 -19.95
CA ARG A 700 -21.08 13.01 -18.91
C ARG A 700 -21.32 11.63 -19.54
N PRO A 701 -20.28 10.83 -19.76
CA PRO A 701 -20.45 9.48 -20.26
C PRO A 701 -21.09 8.57 -19.22
N THR A 702 -21.83 7.57 -19.69
CA THR A 702 -22.31 6.42 -18.91
C THR A 702 -21.19 5.39 -18.69
N MET A 703 -21.48 4.09 -18.76
CA MET A 703 -20.51 3.02 -18.56
C MET A 703 -19.69 2.81 -19.84
N ILE A 704 -18.48 3.40 -19.88
CA ILE A 704 -17.60 3.34 -21.06
C ILE A 704 -17.02 1.92 -21.21
N PHE A 705 -17.35 1.24 -22.30
CA PHE A 705 -16.89 -0.10 -22.68
C PHE A 705 -15.87 -0.03 -23.83
N GLY A 706 -15.09 -1.09 -24.00
CA GLY A 706 -13.95 -1.16 -24.92
C GLY A 706 -12.80 -1.97 -24.31
N ARG A 707 -11.83 -2.40 -25.14
CA ARG A 707 -10.73 -3.28 -24.69
C ARG A 707 -9.90 -2.57 -23.60
N GLY A 708 -9.86 -3.15 -22.40
CA GLY A 708 -9.19 -2.55 -21.24
C GLY A 708 -10.04 -1.54 -20.43
N SER A 709 -11.36 -1.47 -20.62
CA SER A 709 -12.26 -0.67 -19.76
C SER A 709 -12.20 -1.14 -18.29
N PRO A 710 -11.84 -0.26 -17.33
CA PRO A 710 -11.80 -0.62 -15.90
C PRO A 710 -13.17 -1.00 -15.32
N VAL A 711 -14.25 -0.37 -15.82
CA VAL A 711 -15.63 -0.63 -15.38
C VAL A 711 -16.07 -2.01 -15.86
N LEU A 712 -15.81 -2.34 -17.13
CA LEU A 712 -16.12 -3.65 -17.68
C LEU A 712 -15.30 -4.76 -16.99
N ALA A 713 -14.03 -4.53 -16.68
CA ALA A 713 -13.21 -5.47 -15.92
C ALA A 713 -13.76 -5.75 -14.51
N GLY A 714 -14.32 -4.73 -13.83
CA GLY A 714 -15.03 -4.90 -12.55
C GLY A 714 -16.31 -5.73 -12.68
N LEU A 715 -17.14 -5.45 -13.70
CA LEU A 715 -18.34 -6.24 -14.00
C LEU A 715 -18.00 -7.68 -14.40
N ALA A 716 -16.97 -7.91 -15.21
CA ALA A 716 -16.53 -9.22 -15.65
C ALA A 716 -16.13 -10.11 -14.47
N LYS A 717 -15.39 -9.57 -13.48
CA LYS A 717 -15.07 -10.28 -12.23
C LYS A 717 -16.31 -10.67 -11.43
N LEU A 718 -17.33 -9.80 -11.39
CA LEU A 718 -18.60 -10.08 -10.70
C LEU A 718 -19.46 -11.11 -11.44
N ALA A 719 -19.51 -10.99 -12.77
CA ALA A 719 -20.26 -11.89 -13.65
C ALA A 719 -19.63 -13.28 -13.74
N ALA A 720 -18.29 -13.42 -13.67
CA ALA A 720 -17.60 -14.71 -13.76
C ALA A 720 -17.84 -15.66 -12.57
N LEU A 721 -18.57 -15.25 -11.54
CA LEU A 721 -18.94 -16.06 -10.38
C LEU A 721 -19.98 -17.16 -10.74
N PRO A 722 -19.97 -18.35 -10.09
CA PRO A 722 -20.96 -19.41 -10.34
C PRO A 722 -22.40 -19.04 -9.97
N VAL A 723 -22.56 -18.10 -9.03
CA VAL A 723 -23.82 -17.43 -8.72
C VAL A 723 -23.53 -15.94 -8.69
N ILE A 724 -24.18 -15.17 -9.56
CA ILE A 724 -23.94 -13.72 -9.68
C ILE A 724 -24.71 -13.00 -8.57
N PRO A 725 -24.04 -12.24 -7.67
CA PRO A 725 -24.71 -11.35 -6.74
C PRO A 725 -25.28 -10.15 -7.49
N VAL A 726 -26.61 -10.03 -7.50
CA VAL A 726 -27.34 -8.93 -8.12
C VAL A 726 -27.79 -7.99 -7.01
N PHE A 727 -27.31 -6.76 -7.02
CA PHE A 727 -27.57 -5.81 -5.94
C PHE A 727 -28.93 -5.10 -6.15
N GLY A 728 -29.73 -5.00 -5.09
CA GLY A 728 -31.11 -4.51 -5.18
C GLY A 728 -32.06 -5.52 -5.82
N ASN A 729 -32.85 -5.08 -6.79
CA ASN A 729 -33.84 -5.90 -7.49
C ASN A 729 -33.41 -6.33 -8.90
N GLY A 730 -32.20 -5.95 -9.36
CA GLY A 730 -31.67 -6.26 -10.69
C GLY A 730 -32.22 -5.40 -11.85
N ARG A 731 -33.31 -4.64 -11.64
CA ARG A 731 -34.07 -3.95 -12.69
C ARG A 731 -33.57 -2.55 -13.04
N THR A 732 -32.61 -2.02 -12.30
CA THR A 732 -32.06 -0.67 -12.55
C THR A 732 -31.50 -0.58 -13.97
N PRO A 733 -31.93 0.39 -14.79
CA PRO A 733 -31.47 0.52 -16.17
C PRO A 733 -30.05 1.08 -16.23
N VAL A 734 -29.26 0.58 -17.18
CA VAL A 734 -27.92 1.04 -17.51
C VAL A 734 -27.75 1.04 -19.03
N GLN A 735 -26.96 1.99 -19.54
CA GLN A 735 -26.82 2.22 -20.98
C GLN A 735 -25.34 2.36 -21.37
N PRO A 736 -24.57 1.25 -21.48
CA PRO A 736 -23.15 1.30 -21.81
C PRO A 736 -22.86 2.01 -23.13
N ILE A 737 -21.66 2.57 -23.28
CA ILE A 737 -21.22 3.32 -24.47
C ILE A 737 -19.83 2.87 -24.89
N ALA A 738 -19.60 2.66 -26.20
CA ALA A 738 -18.27 2.33 -26.71
C ALA A 738 -17.31 3.53 -26.54
N VAL A 739 -16.09 3.28 -26.12
CA VAL A 739 -15.03 4.31 -25.95
C VAL A 739 -14.72 5.01 -27.28
N GLU A 740 -14.87 4.26 -28.38
CA GLU A 740 -14.83 4.69 -29.77
C GLU A 740 -15.83 5.83 -30.02
N ASN A 741 -17.13 5.54 -29.86
CA ASN A 741 -18.20 6.50 -30.13
C ASN A 741 -18.12 7.75 -29.23
N LEU A 742 -17.56 7.59 -28.02
CA LEU A 742 -17.33 8.69 -27.08
C LEU A 742 -16.17 9.60 -27.53
N ALA A 743 -15.08 9.02 -28.02
CA ALA A 743 -13.97 9.76 -28.63
C ALA A 743 -14.42 10.51 -29.89
N ASP A 744 -15.20 9.85 -30.76
CA ASP A 744 -15.77 10.46 -31.98
C ASP A 744 -16.64 11.70 -31.66
N PHE A 745 -17.40 11.67 -30.56
CA PHE A 745 -18.20 12.83 -30.12
C PHE A 745 -17.37 13.94 -29.47
N ILE A 746 -16.29 13.59 -28.75
CA ILE A 746 -15.36 14.57 -28.18
C ILE A 746 -14.67 15.36 -29.30
N LEU A 747 -14.24 14.70 -30.38
CA LEU A 747 -13.72 15.38 -31.57
C LEU A 747 -14.81 16.27 -32.20
N ARG A 748 -16.02 15.75 -32.42
CA ARG A 748 -17.14 16.56 -32.98
C ARG A 748 -17.42 17.85 -32.20
N ILE A 749 -17.24 17.88 -30.87
CA ILE A 749 -17.37 19.10 -30.06
C ILE A 749 -16.28 20.13 -30.40
N VAL A 750 -15.04 19.68 -30.61
CA VAL A 750 -13.89 20.51 -31.00
C VAL A 750 -14.09 21.04 -32.41
N ASP A 751 -14.30 20.14 -33.38
CA ASP A 751 -14.39 20.44 -34.82
C ASP A 751 -15.52 21.43 -35.14
N ASN A 752 -16.63 21.37 -34.39
CA ASN A 752 -17.83 22.21 -34.58
C ASN A 752 -17.94 23.36 -33.55
N ASP A 753 -16.88 23.62 -32.77
CA ASP A 753 -16.78 24.71 -31.78
C ASP A 753 -17.97 24.78 -30.78
N LEU A 754 -18.43 23.61 -30.29
CA LEU A 754 -19.65 23.45 -29.47
C LEU A 754 -19.47 23.83 -27.99
N PHE A 755 -18.64 24.85 -27.72
CA PHE A 755 -18.27 25.32 -26.38
C PHE A 755 -19.27 26.36 -25.82
N ARG A 756 -20.54 25.95 -25.70
CA ARG A 756 -21.69 26.84 -25.38
C ARG A 756 -22.13 26.83 -23.91
N GLY A 757 -21.37 26.20 -23.02
CA GLY A 757 -21.76 25.93 -21.63
C GLY A 757 -22.63 24.68 -21.47
N GLU A 758 -22.87 23.94 -22.55
CA GLU A 758 -23.75 22.78 -22.59
C GLU A 758 -23.16 21.57 -21.83
N THR A 759 -24.06 20.73 -21.30
CA THR A 759 -23.70 19.47 -20.63
C THR A 759 -24.33 18.30 -21.39
N PHE A 760 -23.50 17.46 -21.98
CA PHE A 760 -23.88 16.33 -22.84
C PHE A 760 -23.82 15.01 -22.05
N ASP A 761 -24.98 14.46 -21.68
CA ASP A 761 -25.07 13.09 -21.18
C ASP A 761 -24.98 12.11 -22.37
N LEU A 762 -24.05 11.15 -22.35
CA LEU A 762 -23.79 10.25 -23.47
C LEU A 762 -23.83 8.77 -23.06
N GLY A 763 -24.75 8.02 -23.66
CA GLY A 763 -24.91 6.56 -23.53
C GLY A 763 -25.13 5.90 -24.90
N GLY A 764 -24.83 4.60 -25.02
CA GLY A 764 -24.96 3.85 -26.27
C GLY A 764 -26.41 3.61 -26.74
N PRO A 765 -26.62 2.77 -27.76
CA PRO A 765 -27.96 2.56 -28.32
C PRO A 765 -28.86 1.75 -27.38
N ASP A 766 -28.29 0.74 -26.70
CA ASP A 766 -29.05 -0.22 -25.89
C ASP A 766 -29.17 0.23 -24.42
N VAL A 767 -30.41 0.22 -23.91
CA VAL A 767 -30.70 0.33 -22.47
C VAL A 767 -31.10 -1.06 -21.97
N VAL A 768 -30.33 -1.60 -21.02
CA VAL A 768 -30.53 -2.93 -20.43
C VAL A 768 -30.63 -2.84 -18.91
N SER A 769 -31.18 -3.86 -18.27
CA SER A 769 -31.12 -3.94 -16.80
C SER A 769 -29.73 -4.35 -16.30
N ILE A 770 -29.32 -3.92 -15.10
CA ILE A 770 -28.02 -4.31 -14.53
C ILE A 770 -27.89 -5.83 -14.34
N GLU A 771 -28.99 -6.55 -14.07
CA GLU A 771 -28.99 -8.02 -14.08
C GLU A 771 -28.75 -8.59 -15.49
N GLU A 772 -29.47 -8.09 -16.50
CA GLU A 772 -29.31 -8.54 -17.89
C GLU A 772 -27.89 -8.28 -18.42
N LEU A 773 -27.30 -7.12 -18.09
CA LEU A 773 -25.91 -6.80 -18.43
C LEU A 773 -24.95 -7.84 -17.84
N LEU A 774 -25.08 -8.17 -16.55
CA LEU A 774 -24.27 -9.19 -15.89
C LEU A 774 -24.51 -10.60 -16.48
N ARG A 775 -25.75 -10.91 -16.89
CA ARG A 775 -26.10 -12.17 -17.58
C ARG A 775 -25.44 -12.27 -18.96
N LYS A 776 -25.50 -11.21 -19.78
CA LYS A 776 -24.83 -11.16 -21.11
C LYS A 776 -23.32 -11.29 -20.96
N ILE A 777 -22.70 -10.63 -19.99
CA ILE A 777 -21.26 -10.76 -19.69
C ILE A 777 -20.91 -12.19 -19.24
N HIS A 778 -21.68 -12.81 -18.33
CA HIS A 778 -21.44 -14.18 -17.90
C HIS A 778 -21.56 -15.18 -19.06
N LEU A 779 -22.58 -15.05 -19.91
CA LEU A 779 -22.80 -15.95 -21.05
C LEU A 779 -21.60 -15.93 -22.02
N LEU A 780 -20.98 -14.77 -22.24
CA LEU A 780 -19.77 -14.64 -23.04
C LEU A 780 -18.53 -15.23 -22.36
N LEU A 781 -18.40 -15.10 -21.02
CA LEU A 781 -17.23 -15.57 -20.26
C LEU A 781 -17.30 -17.05 -19.82
N ARG A 782 -18.49 -17.66 -19.82
CA ARG A 782 -18.75 -18.99 -19.23
C ARG A 782 -19.59 -19.92 -20.11
N HIS A 783 -20.06 -19.46 -21.27
CA HIS A 783 -20.89 -20.22 -22.23
C HIS A 783 -22.06 -20.99 -21.60
N SER A 784 -22.64 -20.45 -20.53
CA SER A 784 -23.67 -21.10 -19.71
C SER A 784 -24.60 -20.06 -19.08
N ASN A 785 -25.77 -20.52 -18.60
CA ASN A 785 -26.77 -19.64 -17.99
C ASN A 785 -26.48 -19.44 -16.48
N PRO A 786 -26.29 -18.20 -16.00
CA PRO A 786 -26.01 -17.94 -14.60
C PRO A 786 -27.24 -18.08 -13.71
N LYS A 787 -27.00 -18.54 -12.48
CA LYS A 787 -27.90 -18.31 -11.35
C LYS A 787 -27.63 -16.92 -10.77
N THR A 788 -28.68 -16.16 -10.46
CA THR A 788 -28.56 -14.83 -9.82
C THR A 788 -29.05 -14.89 -8.37
N LEU A 789 -28.43 -14.11 -7.49
CA LEU A 789 -28.82 -13.97 -6.08
C LEU A 789 -29.06 -12.49 -5.77
N HIS A 790 -30.31 -12.14 -5.45
CA HIS A 790 -30.71 -10.74 -5.28
C HIS A 790 -30.48 -10.30 -3.83
N ILE A 791 -29.62 -9.30 -3.64
CA ILE A 791 -29.18 -8.83 -2.30
C ILE A 791 -29.81 -7.46 -2.02
N PRO A 792 -30.76 -7.34 -1.06
CA PRO A 792 -31.44 -6.09 -0.77
C PRO A 792 -30.50 -4.96 -0.33
N MET A 793 -30.57 -3.81 -1.00
CA MET A 793 -29.71 -2.65 -0.71
C MET A 793 -29.85 -2.14 0.74
N SER A 794 -31.00 -2.34 1.37
CA SER A 794 -31.26 -2.00 2.77
C SER A 794 -30.47 -2.85 3.78
N LEU A 795 -30.13 -4.09 3.43
CA LEU A 795 -29.25 -4.96 4.23
C LEU A 795 -27.78 -4.73 3.85
N LEU A 796 -27.53 -4.54 2.55
CA LEU A 796 -26.20 -4.38 1.99
C LEU A 796 -25.51 -3.09 2.43
N LEU A 797 -26.17 -1.93 2.35
CA LEU A 797 -25.51 -0.64 2.60
C LEU A 797 -24.98 -0.50 4.06
N PRO A 798 -25.71 -0.87 5.12
CA PRO A 798 -25.16 -0.86 6.48
C PRO A 798 -23.99 -1.83 6.64
N ALA A 799 -24.10 -3.06 6.12
CA ALA A 799 -23.04 -4.07 6.20
C ALA A 799 -21.77 -3.65 5.43
N LEU A 800 -21.94 -3.07 4.24
CA LEU A 800 -20.84 -2.49 3.48
C LEU A 800 -20.18 -1.31 4.21
N THR A 801 -20.95 -0.46 4.89
CA THR A 801 -20.36 0.65 5.69
C THR A 801 -19.41 0.12 6.78
N LEU A 802 -19.73 -1.03 7.37
CA LEU A 802 -18.86 -1.70 8.35
C LEU A 802 -17.65 -2.36 7.68
N LEU A 803 -17.85 -2.99 6.52
CA LEU A 803 -16.79 -3.62 5.72
C LEU A 803 -15.85 -2.60 5.05
N GLU A 804 -16.26 -1.35 4.85
CA GLU A 804 -15.41 -0.27 4.32
C GLU A 804 -14.23 0.03 5.24
N ILE A 805 -14.41 -0.18 6.55
CA ILE A 805 -13.39 0.05 7.58
C ILE A 805 -12.40 -1.13 7.68
N VAL A 806 -12.85 -2.36 7.40
CA VAL A 806 -12.11 -3.61 7.71
C VAL A 806 -11.62 -4.35 6.46
N ALA A 807 -12.31 -4.19 5.33
CA ALA A 807 -12.18 -5.06 4.16
C ALA A 807 -12.19 -4.29 2.81
N TYR A 808 -11.98 -2.97 2.81
CA TYR A 808 -11.96 -2.16 1.58
C TYR A 808 -11.14 -2.78 0.43
N PRO A 809 -9.91 -3.32 0.64
CA PRO A 809 -9.12 -3.93 -0.43
C PRO A 809 -9.78 -5.11 -1.15
N LEU A 810 -10.68 -5.86 -0.50
CA LEU A 810 -11.22 -7.13 -1.01
C LEU A 810 -12.42 -6.98 -1.96
N LEU A 811 -13.13 -5.85 -1.93
CA LEU A 811 -14.31 -5.64 -2.80
C LEU A 811 -13.88 -5.36 -4.26
N PRO A 812 -14.45 -6.03 -5.28
CA PRO A 812 -14.06 -5.82 -6.69
C PRO A 812 -14.52 -4.47 -7.27
N ILE A 813 -15.44 -3.79 -6.59
CA ILE A 813 -16.08 -2.52 -6.96
C ILE A 813 -16.22 -1.71 -5.65
N THR A 814 -16.02 -0.39 -5.66
CA THR A 814 -16.17 0.44 -4.44
C THR A 814 -17.61 0.47 -3.94
N ILE A 815 -17.81 0.76 -2.66
CA ILE A 815 -19.15 0.83 -2.06
C ILE A 815 -19.96 2.00 -2.65
N GLY A 816 -19.30 3.12 -2.98
CA GLY A 816 -19.89 4.21 -3.76
C GLY A 816 -20.38 3.78 -5.15
N GLN A 817 -19.58 3.00 -5.89
CA GLN A 817 -19.99 2.42 -7.19
C GLN A 817 -21.11 1.37 -7.04
N LEU A 818 -21.05 0.47 -6.05
CA LEU A 818 -22.15 -0.47 -5.79
C LEU A 818 -23.45 0.26 -5.42
N ALA A 819 -23.34 1.38 -4.70
CA ALA A 819 -24.46 2.25 -4.38
C ALA A 819 -25.02 3.02 -5.61
N THR A 820 -24.36 3.01 -6.78
CA THR A 820 -24.98 3.57 -8.00
C THR A 820 -25.97 2.63 -8.66
N PHE A 821 -25.93 1.31 -8.40
CA PHE A 821 -26.89 0.35 -8.97
C PHE A 821 -28.33 0.49 -8.42
N ARG A 822 -28.62 1.54 -7.63
CA ARG A 822 -29.97 1.97 -7.23
C ARG A 822 -30.48 3.21 -7.99
N PHE A 823 -29.68 3.75 -8.91
CA PHE A 823 -29.97 4.96 -9.68
C PHE A 823 -29.97 4.66 -11.18
N ASP A 824 -30.81 5.37 -11.92
CA ASP A 824 -30.90 5.26 -13.37
C ASP A 824 -29.55 5.63 -14.02
N GLY A 825 -28.93 4.68 -14.71
CA GLY A 825 -27.64 4.82 -15.39
C GLY A 825 -27.75 5.16 -16.88
N THR A 826 -28.89 5.66 -17.34
CA THR A 826 -29.11 6.13 -18.72
C THR A 826 -28.70 7.59 -18.91
N ALA A 827 -28.50 7.97 -20.17
CA ALA A 827 -28.20 9.33 -20.58
C ALA A 827 -29.50 10.08 -20.96
N ARG A 828 -29.67 11.31 -20.48
CA ARG A 828 -30.79 12.18 -20.88
C ARG A 828 -30.73 12.47 -22.39
N PRO A 829 -31.87 12.54 -23.10
CA PRO A 829 -31.89 12.84 -24.53
C PRO A 829 -31.26 14.20 -24.86
N ASN A 830 -30.40 14.23 -25.88
CA ASN A 830 -29.89 15.43 -26.55
C ASN A 830 -29.96 15.18 -28.07
N ALA A 831 -30.39 16.18 -28.86
CA ALA A 831 -30.61 16.03 -30.30
C ALA A 831 -29.34 15.57 -31.05
N LEU A 832 -28.22 16.28 -30.83
CA LEU A 832 -26.93 16.05 -31.49
C LEU A 832 -26.35 14.64 -31.26
N TRP A 833 -26.77 13.98 -30.18
CA TRP A 833 -26.42 12.59 -29.88
C TRP A 833 -27.49 11.59 -30.33
N SER A 834 -28.76 11.98 -30.30
CA SER A 834 -29.89 11.10 -30.67
C SER A 834 -29.88 10.77 -32.16
N GLU A 835 -29.52 11.73 -33.02
CA GLU A 835 -29.25 11.54 -34.45
C GLU A 835 -28.22 10.43 -34.72
N ARG A 836 -27.21 10.29 -33.86
CA ARG A 836 -26.12 9.31 -34.03
C ARG A 836 -26.49 7.90 -33.58
N LYS A 837 -27.55 7.72 -32.77
CA LYS A 837 -27.93 6.42 -32.18
C LYS A 837 -28.00 5.24 -33.17
N PRO A 838 -28.56 5.36 -34.39
CA PRO A 838 -28.62 4.27 -35.35
C PRO A 838 -27.24 3.76 -35.84
N HIS A 839 -26.19 4.57 -35.69
CA HIS A 839 -24.84 4.25 -36.14
C HIS A 839 -23.91 3.81 -35.00
N LEU A 840 -24.39 3.82 -33.74
CA LEU A 840 -23.59 3.40 -32.59
C LEU A 840 -23.44 1.87 -32.58
N GLN A 841 -22.26 1.39 -32.16
CA GLN A 841 -22.07 -0.03 -31.84
C GLN A 841 -23.10 -0.51 -30.81
N SER A 842 -23.74 -1.66 -31.04
CA SER A 842 -24.61 -2.31 -30.06
C SER A 842 -23.81 -2.92 -28.91
N LEU A 843 -24.46 -3.11 -27.76
CA LEU A 843 -23.90 -3.70 -26.55
C LEU A 843 -23.24 -5.06 -26.82
N GLU A 844 -23.82 -5.87 -27.71
CA GLU A 844 -23.28 -7.19 -28.04
C GLU A 844 -21.98 -7.08 -28.86
N LYS A 845 -21.88 -6.09 -29.78
CA LYS A 845 -20.62 -5.77 -30.46
C LYS A 845 -19.58 -5.19 -29.49
N MET A 846 -19.99 -4.28 -28.59
CA MET A 846 -19.10 -3.73 -27.56
C MET A 846 -18.52 -4.84 -26.67
N LEU A 847 -19.37 -5.75 -26.17
CA LEU A 847 -18.95 -6.83 -25.29
C LEU A 847 -18.08 -7.85 -26.02
N ALA A 848 -18.42 -8.23 -27.26
CA ALA A 848 -17.60 -9.14 -28.06
C ALA A 848 -16.21 -8.55 -28.35
N ALA A 849 -16.12 -7.28 -28.75
CA ALA A 849 -14.85 -6.61 -29.03
C ALA A 849 -14.01 -6.35 -27.76
N ALA A 850 -14.64 -6.13 -26.61
CA ALA A 850 -13.95 -5.79 -25.36
C ALA A 850 -13.62 -7.00 -24.46
N LEU A 851 -14.28 -8.14 -24.66
CA LEU A 851 -14.07 -9.40 -23.92
C LEU A 851 -13.50 -10.53 -24.79
N ALA A 852 -13.14 -10.27 -26.05
CA ALA A 852 -12.33 -11.19 -26.84
C ALA A 852 -10.99 -11.49 -26.13
N PRO A 853 -10.50 -12.75 -26.17
CA PRO A 853 -9.26 -13.16 -25.51
C PRO A 853 -8.02 -12.40 -26.03
#